data_AF-A0A0F4YFR0-F1
#
_entry.id   AF-A0A0F4YFR0-F1
#
_cell.length_a   1.000
_cell.length_b   1.000
_cell.length_c   1.000
_cell.angle_alpha   90.00
_cell.angle_beta   90.00
_cell.angle_gamma   90.00
#
_symmetry.space_group_name_H-M   'P 1'
#
loop_
_entity.id
_entity.type
_entity.pdbx_description
1 polymer ?
#
loop_
_entity_poly.entity_id
_entity_poly.type
_entity_poly.pdbx_seq_one_letter_code
_entity_poly.pdbx_strand_id
1 'polypeptide(L)'
;MASASSSSQSLANPAQIGFAKASSYDKYRPAYTDEEADKLLTALQLTGRQGAKVLDLAAGTGKFTEVLAARPEGFGTVAVEPHDDMRAELEKKALRGVQVLKGWASSIPLDSQSVNAVVVAQIVDTVVDTEIVISMLGLMLVLQAFHWFANLDALKEIHRVLKPGGRLGLIWHIEDYNAPLSWQPTTKWESQIKDIVFDFDDNHPRFRHDVWRTIFNEEDQHLFAKPLNECQLPFTIFLPKITLWDRFRTLSQIAILEGTELQNVRDRFDAALRGDDVEVNEAGEDLQTPDNFNSIGEPPAICDKHRHPHNASSSKQCPANTGPHQASTTAPRSQESSVRAPTVHQQIPTSPDHSFAESSSAALPFPAGWQSPSSTVVDPSPTALCQTNFHRAARLLQTPHHARLESRAYRLSDPLYEEIEHKWPTPPEWSWKTRWCLRSAEALQHPEEIGKLMTSWPKVAGYLREVIKRLEDPEGEGKGIREQGDGGFLVEGVGKTGYDVSMKSEPWRRGYFQALMGAAKAAENLEGWLTDWKLRLSAPAEYVAGPSNPHPKPSPAGKPQLQEENCEPASEPPEVFYIKILTTNGFSTKQKVDAALAYADWLDYKGLKGTARDVYNWAMDIAAAGLPFDAARVVDTKTGVLKNNNQDIASENIMRVSTALAVHHARSGDLQTALSIFTSVLKARRRLPEDPSPKPRRPASQPTGHFPFSDLVNKIKTILVPVKYPDAPPSGNDPPVRTVGSACEEAGLMTYIGEIIYATSSRENGLAWTRDAVDMAETTFMELSNDREDAAARERCIQCLKVGLDNWKTMVQKQVAKAQKEEQEAKKKAEKAWYGGEKRVQAKTQERKRWEAEEMIVQDRANRLLPLIDDAGLLGL
;
A
#
# COMPACT_ATOMS: atom_id res chain seq x y z
N MET A 1 -42.71 11.25 21.75
CA MET A 1 -41.73 12.22 21.22
C MET A 1 -40.42 11.48 21.08
N ALA A 2 -39.88 11.37 19.87
CA ALA A 2 -38.69 10.55 19.60
C ALA A 2 -37.42 11.42 19.70
N SER A 3 -36.47 11.01 20.53
CA SER A 3 -35.12 11.59 20.58
C SER A 3 -34.21 10.80 19.63
N ALA A 4 -33.81 11.41 18.52
CA ALA A 4 -32.82 10.81 17.63
C ALA A 4 -31.44 10.79 18.32
N SER A 5 -30.91 9.59 18.58
CA SER A 5 -29.55 9.42 19.10
C SER A 5 -28.54 9.57 17.95
N SER A 6 -27.83 10.70 17.92
CA SER A 6 -26.82 11.01 16.91
C SER A 6 -25.60 10.08 16.99
N SER A 7 -25.42 9.21 15.99
CA SER A 7 -24.19 8.44 15.82
C SER A 7 -23.03 9.36 15.45
N SER A 8 -21.98 9.38 16.27
CA SER A 8 -20.81 10.25 16.06
C SER A 8 -20.00 9.83 14.83
N GLN A 9 -20.09 10.60 13.75
CA GLN A 9 -19.17 10.51 12.61
C GLN A 9 -17.82 11.16 13.01
N SER A 10 -16.74 10.37 13.00
CA SER A 10 -15.37 10.83 13.26
C SER A 10 -14.57 10.97 11.97
N LEU A 11 -13.62 11.90 11.96
CA LEU A 11 -12.69 12.13 10.85
C LEU A 11 -11.69 10.97 10.73
N ALA A 12 -11.07 10.85 9.55
CA ALA A 12 -9.91 9.97 9.37
C ALA A 12 -8.67 10.56 10.09
N ASN A 13 -7.80 9.69 10.59
CA ASN A 13 -6.63 10.08 11.39
C ASN A 13 -5.64 11.02 10.64
N PRO A 14 -5.30 10.79 9.34
CA PRO A 14 -4.37 11.67 8.61
C PRO A 14 -4.86 13.12 8.46
N ALA A 15 -6.16 13.29 8.27
CA ALA A 15 -6.84 14.58 8.28
C ALA A 15 -6.68 15.31 9.63
N GLN A 16 -6.75 14.59 10.76
CA GLN A 16 -6.50 15.20 12.08
C GLN A 16 -5.03 15.62 12.25
N ILE A 17 -4.09 14.81 11.76
CA ILE A 17 -2.64 15.07 11.87
C ILE A 17 -2.24 16.30 11.04
N GLY A 18 -2.71 16.38 9.79
CA GLY A 18 -2.36 17.47 8.88
C GLY A 18 -2.90 18.84 9.29
N PHE A 19 -4.07 18.88 9.93
CA PHE A 19 -4.73 20.10 10.38
C PHE A 19 -4.56 20.39 11.89
N ALA A 20 -3.77 19.59 12.61
CA ALA A 20 -3.39 19.81 14.01
C ALA A 20 -2.70 21.17 14.26
N LYS A 21 -2.25 21.86 13.20
CA LYS A 21 -1.70 23.23 13.23
C LYS A 21 -2.69 24.28 12.69
N ALA A 22 -3.98 24.17 13.00
CA ALA A 22 -5.04 25.09 12.57
C ALA A 22 -4.71 26.59 12.80
N SER A 23 -4.04 26.91 13.91
CA SER A 23 -3.56 28.27 14.22
C SER A 23 -2.46 28.77 13.25
N SER A 24 -1.64 27.89 12.68
CA SER A 24 -0.68 28.21 11.63
C SER A 24 -1.39 28.45 10.30
N TYR A 25 -2.43 27.67 9.99
CA TYR A 25 -3.25 27.86 8.80
C TYR A 25 -3.96 29.23 8.80
N ASP A 26 -4.57 29.61 9.94
CA ASP A 26 -5.23 30.91 10.07
C ASP A 26 -4.25 32.09 9.93
N LYS A 27 -3.03 31.95 10.47
CA LYS A 27 -2.00 33.00 10.49
C LYS A 27 -1.37 33.31 9.14
N TYR A 28 -1.04 32.30 8.33
CA TYR A 28 -0.17 32.48 7.15
C TYR A 28 -0.89 32.45 5.80
N ARG A 29 -2.17 32.07 5.75
CA ARG A 29 -2.99 32.18 4.54
C ARG A 29 -3.61 33.58 4.40
N PRO A 30 -3.70 34.14 3.18
CA PRO A 30 -4.38 35.42 2.94
C PRO A 30 -5.81 35.44 3.51
N ALA A 31 -6.37 36.64 3.71
CA ALA A 31 -7.80 36.82 3.93
C ALA A 31 -8.48 37.18 2.61
N TYR A 32 -9.76 36.85 2.46
CA TYR A 32 -10.53 37.32 1.32
C TYR A 32 -10.81 38.81 1.42
N THR A 33 -10.75 39.52 0.30
CA THR A 33 -11.04 40.95 0.24
C THR A 33 -12.54 41.21 0.03
N ASP A 34 -13.00 42.41 0.39
CA ASP A 34 -14.37 42.83 0.10
C ASP A 34 -14.68 42.82 -1.41
N GLU A 35 -13.70 43.08 -2.28
CA GLU A 35 -13.87 43.06 -3.74
C GLU A 35 -14.11 41.64 -4.29
N GLU A 36 -13.37 40.66 -3.79
CA GLU A 36 -13.55 39.24 -4.13
C GLU A 36 -14.93 38.75 -3.70
N ALA A 37 -15.31 39.07 -2.44
CA ALA A 37 -16.61 38.72 -1.91
C ALA A 37 -17.75 39.45 -2.65
N ASP A 38 -17.61 40.73 -2.98
CA ASP A 38 -18.60 41.51 -3.74
C ASP A 38 -18.87 40.89 -5.12
N LYS A 39 -17.84 40.44 -5.82
CA LYS A 39 -17.99 39.82 -7.15
C LYS A 39 -18.71 38.47 -7.05
N LEU A 40 -18.35 37.64 -6.06
CA LEU A 40 -19.05 36.38 -5.81
C LEU A 40 -20.50 36.61 -5.38
N LEU A 41 -20.75 37.48 -4.39
CA LEU A 41 -22.09 37.81 -3.87
C LEU A 41 -22.99 38.43 -4.95
N THR A 42 -22.41 39.20 -5.88
CA THR A 42 -23.14 39.75 -7.03
C THR A 42 -23.54 38.64 -8.00
N ALA A 43 -22.64 37.71 -8.32
CA ALA A 43 -22.96 36.53 -9.12
C ALA A 43 -23.99 35.61 -8.44
N LEU A 44 -24.00 35.56 -7.10
CA LEU A 44 -24.98 34.85 -6.29
C LEU A 44 -26.32 35.59 -6.09
N GLN A 45 -26.45 36.82 -6.59
CA GLN A 45 -27.63 37.69 -6.40
C GLN A 45 -27.98 37.94 -4.91
N LEU A 46 -26.93 38.16 -4.11
CA LEU A 46 -27.01 38.48 -2.68
C LEU A 46 -26.66 39.93 -2.35
N THR A 47 -25.93 40.64 -3.21
CA THR A 47 -25.55 42.05 -2.99
C THR A 47 -26.78 42.92 -2.73
N GLY A 48 -26.77 43.66 -1.62
CA GLY A 48 -27.91 44.48 -1.16
C GLY A 48 -29.12 43.70 -0.62
N ARG A 49 -29.09 42.36 -0.59
CA ARG A 49 -30.20 41.51 -0.13
C ARG A 49 -30.15 41.28 1.38
N GLN A 50 -30.70 42.25 2.12
CA GLN A 50 -30.78 42.26 3.57
C GLN A 50 -31.28 40.94 4.18
N GLY A 51 -30.53 40.38 5.14
CA GLY A 51 -30.92 39.21 5.93
C GLY A 51 -31.03 37.88 5.17
N ALA A 52 -30.44 37.75 3.98
CA ALA A 52 -30.41 36.48 3.25
C ALA A 52 -29.68 35.38 4.04
N LYS A 53 -30.15 34.12 3.95
CA LYS A 53 -29.48 32.99 4.59
C LYS A 53 -28.41 32.40 3.69
N VAL A 54 -27.17 32.31 4.16
CA VAL A 54 -26.03 31.80 3.40
C VAL A 54 -25.43 30.60 4.15
N LEU A 55 -25.21 29.48 3.46
CA LEU A 55 -24.41 28.38 3.98
C LEU A 55 -22.96 28.56 3.50
N ASP A 56 -22.01 28.62 4.43
CA ASP A 56 -20.58 28.46 4.19
C ASP A 56 -20.24 26.99 4.46
N LEU A 57 -20.02 26.21 3.40
CA LEU A 57 -19.88 24.74 3.46
C LEU A 57 -18.42 24.33 3.36
N ALA A 58 -17.96 23.57 4.37
CA ALA A 58 -16.55 23.34 4.67
C ALA A 58 -15.85 24.68 4.92
N ALA A 59 -16.19 25.30 6.05
CA ALA A 59 -15.79 26.67 6.40
C ALA A 59 -14.37 26.81 7.00
N GLY A 60 -13.75 25.72 7.48
CA GLY A 60 -12.41 25.75 8.09
C GLY A 60 -12.32 26.67 9.30
N THR A 61 -11.27 27.49 9.39
CA THR A 61 -11.14 28.56 10.40
C THR A 61 -12.03 29.79 10.10
N GLY A 62 -12.84 29.73 9.04
CA GLY A 62 -13.86 30.71 8.69
C GLY A 62 -13.37 32.03 8.12
N LYS A 63 -12.24 32.05 7.40
CA LYS A 63 -11.73 33.26 6.72
C LYS A 63 -12.74 33.90 5.77
N PHE A 64 -13.55 33.10 5.06
CA PHE A 64 -14.66 33.64 4.25
C PHE A 64 -15.90 33.96 5.10
N THR A 65 -16.15 33.18 6.15
CA THR A 65 -17.22 33.44 7.13
C THR A 65 -17.08 34.80 7.82
N GLU A 66 -15.85 35.24 8.11
CA GLU A 66 -15.53 36.58 8.64
C GLU A 66 -15.99 37.68 7.69
N VAL A 67 -15.69 37.56 6.39
CA VAL A 67 -16.12 38.53 5.37
C VAL A 67 -17.64 38.52 5.24
N LEU A 68 -18.29 37.35 5.22
CA LEU A 68 -19.76 37.24 5.22
C LEU A 68 -20.42 37.87 6.46
N ALA A 69 -19.80 37.76 7.63
CA ALA A 69 -20.30 38.32 8.89
C ALA A 69 -20.12 39.85 8.99
N ALA A 70 -19.08 40.39 8.35
CA ALA A 70 -18.82 41.84 8.29
C ALA A 70 -19.77 42.59 7.35
N ARG A 71 -20.54 41.89 6.50
CA ARG A 71 -21.37 42.48 5.44
C ARG A 71 -22.48 43.42 5.96
N PRO A 72 -22.66 44.61 5.34
CA PRO A 72 -23.76 45.52 5.66
C PRO A 72 -25.14 44.94 5.30
N GLU A 73 -25.21 43.89 4.48
CA GLU A 73 -26.43 43.11 4.24
C GLU A 73 -26.89 42.26 5.44
N GLY A 74 -26.06 42.07 6.47
CA GLY A 74 -26.43 41.37 7.70
C GLY A 74 -26.93 39.93 7.46
N PHE A 75 -26.17 39.15 6.69
CA PHE A 75 -26.55 37.79 6.32
C PHE A 75 -26.74 36.88 7.54
N GLY A 76 -27.72 35.98 7.43
CA GLY A 76 -27.89 34.87 8.38
C GLY A 76 -27.02 33.70 7.97
N THR A 77 -25.75 33.74 8.37
CA THR A 77 -24.73 32.79 7.91
C THR A 77 -24.73 31.52 8.77
N VAL A 78 -24.72 30.37 8.12
CA VAL A 78 -24.47 29.07 8.78
C VAL A 78 -23.15 28.55 8.24
N ALA A 79 -22.16 28.33 9.10
CA ALA A 79 -20.90 27.69 8.75
C ALA A 79 -20.95 26.20 9.13
N VAL A 80 -20.68 25.32 8.17
CA VAL A 80 -20.65 23.86 8.39
C VAL A 80 -19.22 23.38 8.20
N GLU A 81 -18.60 22.86 9.27
CA GLU A 81 -17.23 22.35 9.25
C GLU A 81 -17.11 21.01 10.00
N PRO A 82 -16.74 19.91 9.31
CA PRO A 82 -16.59 18.61 9.96
C PRO A 82 -15.39 18.53 10.91
N HIS A 83 -14.28 19.25 10.66
CA HIS A 83 -13.08 19.19 11.49
C HIS A 83 -13.24 19.92 12.82
N ASP A 84 -12.93 19.24 13.93
CA ASP A 84 -13.19 19.79 15.26
C ASP A 84 -12.27 20.98 15.62
N ASP A 85 -10.96 20.90 15.35
CA ASP A 85 -10.03 22.02 15.67
C ASP A 85 -10.25 23.26 14.79
N MET A 86 -10.41 23.10 13.48
CA MET A 86 -10.72 24.21 12.56
C MET A 86 -12.02 24.92 12.96
N ARG A 87 -13.06 24.14 13.27
CA ARG A 87 -14.34 24.68 13.75
C ARG A 87 -14.19 25.37 15.10
N ALA A 88 -13.34 24.87 16.00
CA ALA A 88 -13.04 25.52 17.27
C ALA A 88 -12.33 26.87 17.07
N GLU A 89 -11.44 27.03 16.08
CA GLU A 89 -10.88 28.35 15.74
C GLU A 89 -11.95 29.31 15.22
N LEU A 90 -12.90 28.84 14.40
CA LEU A 90 -14.03 29.65 13.94
C LEU A 90 -14.99 30.02 15.08
N GLU A 91 -15.30 29.10 15.99
CA GLU A 91 -16.15 29.34 17.16
C GLU A 91 -15.54 30.41 18.09
N LYS A 92 -14.20 30.43 18.27
CA LYS A 92 -13.48 31.46 19.05
C LYS A 92 -13.65 32.88 18.47
N LYS A 93 -13.84 33.03 17.16
CA LYS A 93 -14.02 34.33 16.50
C LYS A 93 -15.35 35.02 16.87
N ALA A 94 -16.31 34.28 17.46
CA ALA A 94 -17.55 34.82 18.04
C ALA A 94 -18.34 35.76 17.11
N LEU A 95 -18.36 35.44 15.81
CA LEU A 95 -18.88 36.30 14.76
C LEU A 95 -20.39 36.55 14.87
N ARG A 96 -20.80 37.81 14.74
CA ARG A 96 -22.21 38.22 14.82
C ARG A 96 -23.00 37.68 13.64
N GLY A 97 -24.13 37.02 13.91
CA GLY A 97 -25.03 36.51 12.87
C GLY A 97 -24.59 35.19 12.24
N VAL A 98 -23.51 34.58 12.75
CA VAL A 98 -22.99 33.28 12.31
C VAL A 98 -23.44 32.18 13.26
N GLN A 99 -23.94 31.08 12.70
CA GLN A 99 -24.15 29.81 13.41
C GLN A 99 -23.13 28.80 12.91
N VAL A 100 -22.30 28.25 13.81
CA VAL A 100 -21.31 27.22 13.46
C VAL A 100 -21.86 25.83 13.79
N LEU A 101 -21.73 24.87 12.87
CA LEU A 101 -22.26 23.51 12.97
C LEU A 101 -21.23 22.47 12.52
N LYS A 102 -21.26 21.29 13.14
CA LYS A 102 -20.57 20.08 12.63
C LYS A 102 -21.45 19.39 11.58
N GLY A 103 -20.91 19.09 10.41
CA GLY A 103 -21.62 18.42 9.33
C GLY A 103 -20.74 18.17 8.10
N TRP A 104 -21.26 17.43 7.12
CA TRP A 104 -20.51 17.01 5.93
C TRP A 104 -21.22 17.48 4.66
N ALA A 105 -20.50 17.64 3.54
CA ALA A 105 -21.12 17.98 2.25
C ALA A 105 -22.11 16.92 1.74
N SER A 106 -22.00 15.67 2.21
CA SER A 106 -22.92 14.53 1.95
C SER A 106 -24.09 14.43 2.93
N SER A 107 -24.13 15.28 3.96
CA SER A 107 -25.13 15.23 5.02
C SER A 107 -25.16 16.60 5.69
N ILE A 108 -25.68 17.60 4.96
CA ILE A 108 -25.68 18.98 5.42
C ILE A 108 -26.76 19.12 6.52
N PRO A 109 -26.42 19.59 7.74
CA PRO A 109 -27.32 19.61 8.91
C PRO A 109 -28.32 20.79 8.85
N LEU A 110 -28.98 20.93 7.70
CA LEU A 110 -29.97 21.96 7.39
C LEU A 110 -31.16 21.36 6.64
N ASP A 111 -32.34 21.91 6.89
CA ASP A 111 -33.56 21.54 6.17
C ASP A 111 -33.43 21.80 4.67
N SER A 112 -34.21 21.05 3.89
CA SER A 112 -34.31 21.24 2.44
C SER A 112 -34.89 22.63 2.13
N GLN A 113 -34.36 23.30 1.10
CA GLN A 113 -34.76 24.65 0.69
C GLN A 113 -34.67 25.70 1.81
N SER A 114 -33.69 25.58 2.71
CA SER A 114 -33.52 26.48 3.86
C SER A 114 -32.66 27.72 3.56
N VAL A 115 -31.69 27.64 2.64
CA VAL A 115 -30.72 28.72 2.33
C VAL A 115 -30.90 29.36 0.96
N ASN A 116 -30.44 30.61 0.83
CA ASN A 116 -30.48 31.41 -0.41
C ASN A 116 -29.27 31.17 -1.31
N ALA A 117 -28.11 30.87 -0.73
CA ALA A 117 -26.93 30.41 -1.45
C ALA A 117 -26.12 29.42 -0.59
N VAL A 118 -25.31 28.61 -1.26
CA VAL A 118 -24.22 27.84 -0.66
C VAL A 118 -22.93 28.40 -1.23
N VAL A 119 -21.98 28.73 -0.37
CA VAL A 119 -20.61 29.11 -0.74
C VAL A 119 -19.66 28.01 -0.27
N VAL A 120 -18.68 27.68 -1.10
CA VAL A 120 -17.51 26.89 -0.73
C VAL A 120 -16.28 27.74 -1.06
N ALA A 121 -15.51 28.11 -0.04
CA ALA A 121 -14.32 28.94 -0.17
C ALA A 121 -13.06 28.14 0.19
N GLN A 122 -12.01 28.22 -0.64
CA GLN A 122 -10.71 27.59 -0.40
C GLN A 122 -9.53 28.52 -0.66
N ILE A 123 -8.46 28.34 0.12
CA ILE A 123 -7.11 28.86 -0.13
C ILE A 123 -6.19 27.63 -0.28
N VAL A 124 -5.39 27.51 -1.34
CA VAL A 124 -4.89 26.18 -1.81
C VAL A 124 -3.82 25.54 -0.92
N ASP A 125 -4.19 24.60 -0.04
CA ASP A 125 -3.81 23.16 -0.07
C ASP A 125 -3.96 22.45 1.29
N THR A 126 -3.91 21.11 1.26
CA THR A 126 -4.68 20.19 2.14
C THR A 126 -4.06 18.79 2.25
N VAL A 127 -3.93 18.24 3.46
CA VAL A 127 -3.07 17.07 3.80
C VAL A 127 -3.69 15.69 3.47
N VAL A 128 -2.81 14.69 3.36
CA VAL A 128 -2.87 13.38 2.68
C VAL A 128 -3.74 12.27 3.32
N ASP A 129 -3.81 11.16 2.57
CA ASP A 129 -4.10 9.75 2.93
C ASP A 129 -5.53 9.31 3.26
N THR A 130 -6.18 8.59 2.31
CA THR A 130 -6.35 7.11 2.39
C THR A 130 -7.20 6.53 1.22
N GLU A 131 -6.63 5.50 0.55
CA GLU A 131 -7.23 4.46 -0.33
C GLU A 131 -8.21 4.81 -1.49
N ILE A 132 -7.85 4.21 -2.64
CA ILE A 132 -8.75 3.65 -3.66
C ILE A 132 -9.81 2.72 -3.01
N VAL A 133 -10.99 3.25 -2.66
CA VAL A 133 -12.26 2.49 -2.51
C VAL A 133 -13.48 3.31 -3.01
N ILE A 134 -13.35 4.09 -4.08
CA ILE A 134 -14.48 4.86 -4.65
C ILE A 134 -15.19 4.05 -5.74
N SER A 135 -16.02 3.08 -5.32
CA SER A 135 -17.05 2.48 -6.20
C SER A 135 -18.16 1.70 -5.47
N MET A 136 -17.95 1.21 -4.24
CA MET A 136 -18.90 0.24 -3.62
C MET A 136 -19.45 0.58 -2.23
N LEU A 137 -19.01 1.64 -1.56
CA LEU A 137 -19.61 2.10 -0.30
C LEU A 137 -19.71 3.63 -0.30
N GLY A 138 -20.93 4.15 -0.24
CA GLY A 138 -21.20 5.59 -0.18
C GLY A 138 -20.86 6.21 1.17
N LEU A 139 -19.57 6.37 1.47
CA LEU A 139 -19.07 7.17 2.58
C LEU A 139 -18.14 8.28 2.05
N MET A 140 -18.65 9.51 2.06
CA MET A 140 -17.88 10.71 1.74
C MET A 140 -17.11 11.20 2.98
N LEU A 141 -15.78 11.13 2.92
CA LEU A 141 -14.91 11.97 3.74
C LEU A 141 -14.84 13.37 3.09
N VAL A 142 -14.88 14.44 3.90
CA VAL A 142 -14.89 15.83 3.40
C VAL A 142 -13.98 16.69 4.25
N LEU A 143 -13.02 17.36 3.60
CA LEU A 143 -12.35 18.58 4.08
C LEU A 143 -12.23 19.58 2.92
N GLN A 144 -12.00 20.86 3.24
CA GLN A 144 -12.28 22.01 2.37
C GLN A 144 -11.62 21.94 0.98
N ALA A 145 -12.42 22.09 -0.09
CA ALA A 145 -11.91 22.41 -1.44
C ALA A 145 -12.93 22.53 -2.58
N PHE A 146 -14.13 22.00 -2.38
CA PHE A 146 -14.94 21.40 -3.44
C PHE A 146 -14.27 20.21 -4.15
N HIS A 147 -13.02 20.27 -4.63
CA HIS A 147 -12.36 19.16 -5.33
C HIS A 147 -12.28 17.84 -4.53
N TRP A 148 -12.08 17.90 -3.20
CA TRP A 148 -12.13 16.73 -2.30
C TRP A 148 -13.50 16.05 -2.22
N PHE A 149 -14.57 16.78 -2.53
CA PHE A 149 -15.96 16.30 -2.45
C PHE A 149 -16.74 16.55 -3.74
N ALA A 150 -16.03 16.71 -4.85
CA ALA A 150 -16.59 16.94 -6.18
C ALA A 150 -17.17 15.63 -6.72
N ASN A 151 -18.36 15.28 -6.22
CA ASN A 151 -19.13 14.10 -6.60
C ASN A 151 -20.63 14.39 -6.56
N LEU A 152 -21.41 13.45 -7.11
CA LEU A 152 -22.83 13.62 -7.30
C LEU A 152 -23.65 13.71 -5.99
N ASP A 153 -23.20 13.07 -4.90
CA ASP A 153 -23.95 13.07 -3.64
C ASP A 153 -23.78 14.39 -2.88
N ALA A 154 -22.59 15.00 -2.92
CA ALA A 154 -22.39 16.38 -2.48
C ALA A 154 -23.28 17.36 -3.28
N LEU A 155 -23.30 17.23 -4.62
CA LEU A 155 -24.12 18.09 -5.47
C LEU A 155 -25.62 17.96 -5.17
N LYS A 156 -26.12 16.74 -4.90
CA LYS A 156 -27.51 16.50 -4.49
C LYS A 156 -27.85 17.18 -3.16
N GLU A 157 -26.97 17.08 -2.17
CA GLU A 157 -27.18 17.71 -0.85
C GLU A 157 -27.13 19.23 -0.91
N ILE A 158 -26.15 19.80 -1.63
CA ILE A 158 -26.07 21.24 -1.89
C ILE A 158 -27.36 21.71 -2.60
N HIS A 159 -27.81 21.00 -3.63
CA HIS A 159 -29.07 21.30 -4.31
C HIS A 159 -30.29 21.13 -3.39
N ARG A 160 -30.30 20.14 -2.47
CA ARG A 160 -31.39 19.92 -1.51
C ARG A 160 -31.58 21.10 -0.57
N VAL A 161 -30.51 21.66 -0.02
CA VAL A 161 -30.59 22.77 0.95
C VAL A 161 -30.87 24.12 0.30
N LEU A 162 -30.53 24.30 -0.98
CA LEU A 162 -30.83 25.50 -1.75
C LEU A 162 -32.34 25.70 -1.98
N LYS A 163 -32.81 26.92 -1.79
CA LYS A 163 -34.14 27.35 -2.24
C LYS A 163 -34.25 27.33 -3.76
N PRO A 164 -35.47 27.24 -4.33
CA PRO A 164 -35.69 27.49 -5.76
C PRO A 164 -35.08 28.84 -6.19
N GLY A 165 -34.20 28.81 -7.20
CA GLY A 165 -33.45 29.99 -7.66
C GLY A 165 -32.22 30.35 -6.80
N GLY A 166 -31.91 29.58 -5.76
CA GLY A 166 -30.66 29.67 -5.01
C GLY A 166 -29.46 29.19 -5.82
N ARG A 167 -28.26 29.60 -5.41
CA ARG A 167 -27.02 29.43 -6.20
C ARG A 167 -25.89 28.81 -5.38
N LEU A 168 -25.07 27.99 -6.03
CA LEU A 168 -23.78 27.53 -5.52
C LEU A 168 -22.69 28.51 -5.99
N GLY A 169 -21.85 28.98 -5.07
CA GLY A 169 -20.66 29.77 -5.36
C GLY A 169 -19.41 29.02 -4.91
N LEU A 170 -18.41 28.95 -5.79
CA LEU A 170 -17.11 28.36 -5.49
C LEU A 170 -16.06 29.47 -5.65
N ILE A 171 -15.14 29.61 -4.70
CA ILE A 171 -14.08 30.64 -4.75
C ILE A 171 -12.74 30.08 -4.27
N TRP A 172 -11.68 30.40 -5.01
CA TRP A 172 -10.32 29.99 -4.71
C TRP A 172 -9.37 31.19 -4.79
N HIS A 173 -8.48 31.33 -3.80
CA HIS A 173 -7.19 31.98 -4.01
C HIS A 173 -6.22 30.95 -4.56
N ILE A 174 -5.48 31.27 -5.62
CA ILE A 174 -4.56 30.34 -6.30
C ILE A 174 -3.23 31.05 -6.52
N GLU A 175 -2.14 30.50 -5.98
CA GLU A 175 -0.78 30.92 -6.29
C GLU A 175 -0.34 30.39 -7.68
N ASP A 176 0.40 31.17 -8.48
CA ASP A 176 0.86 30.77 -9.84
C ASP A 176 1.61 29.42 -9.83
N TYR A 177 2.43 29.20 -8.79
CA TYR A 177 3.16 27.96 -8.54
C TYR A 177 2.28 26.77 -8.09
N ASN A 178 1.00 26.99 -7.76
CA ASN A 178 0.03 25.94 -7.42
C ASN A 178 -1.21 25.95 -8.36
N ALA A 179 -1.13 26.69 -9.47
CA ALA A 179 -2.15 26.73 -10.51
C ALA A 179 -2.09 25.49 -11.43
N PRO A 180 -3.14 25.19 -12.21
CA PRO A 180 -3.10 24.14 -13.24
C PRO A 180 -1.89 24.25 -14.18
N LEU A 181 -1.46 23.13 -14.78
CA LEU A 181 -0.36 23.13 -15.78
C LEU A 181 -0.72 23.93 -17.06
N SER A 182 -2.01 24.11 -17.34
CA SER A 182 -2.51 24.97 -18.41
C SER A 182 -2.33 26.46 -18.12
N TRP A 183 -2.13 26.85 -16.85
CA TRP A 183 -1.86 28.22 -16.44
C TRP A 183 -0.34 28.39 -16.36
N GLN A 184 0.23 29.20 -17.24
CA GLN A 184 1.65 29.50 -17.22
C GLN A 184 1.96 30.43 -16.04
N PRO A 185 2.89 30.07 -15.13
CA PRO A 185 3.39 31.00 -14.12
C PRO A 185 4.02 32.19 -14.83
N THR A 186 3.83 33.37 -14.26
CA THR A 186 4.26 34.59 -14.96
C THR A 186 5.71 34.96 -14.65
N THR A 187 6.27 34.39 -13.58
CA THR A 187 7.70 34.48 -13.22
C THR A 187 8.41 33.12 -13.38
N LYS A 188 9.71 33.15 -13.66
CA LYS A 188 10.56 31.95 -13.74
C LYS A 188 10.75 31.32 -12.36
N TRP A 189 10.86 32.13 -11.30
CA TRP A 189 11.02 31.59 -9.94
C TRP A 189 9.76 30.85 -9.48
N GLU A 190 8.56 31.34 -9.81
CA GLU A 190 7.31 30.58 -9.57
C GLU A 190 7.20 29.35 -10.47
N SER A 191 7.72 29.38 -11.71
CA SER A 191 7.83 28.17 -12.52
C SER A 191 8.72 27.10 -11.85
N GLN A 192 9.86 27.49 -11.29
CA GLN A 192 10.74 26.54 -10.57
C GLN A 192 10.08 26.01 -9.29
N ILE A 193 9.31 26.83 -8.58
CA ILE A 193 8.53 26.37 -7.42
C ILE A 193 7.34 25.51 -7.87
N LYS A 194 6.74 25.76 -9.03
CA LYS A 194 5.72 24.89 -9.63
C LYS A 194 6.29 23.51 -9.93
N ASP A 195 7.48 23.43 -10.49
CA ASP A 195 8.18 22.16 -10.70
C ASP A 195 8.38 21.42 -9.36
N ILE A 196 8.77 22.12 -8.28
CA ILE A 196 8.80 21.52 -6.92
C ILE A 196 7.41 21.03 -6.50
N VAL A 197 6.34 21.81 -6.71
CA VAL A 197 4.97 21.43 -6.31
C VAL A 197 4.44 20.21 -7.07
N PHE A 198 4.81 20.06 -8.35
CA PHE A 198 4.40 18.93 -9.20
C PHE A 198 5.31 17.70 -9.12
N ASP A 199 6.58 17.85 -8.70
CA ASP A 199 7.47 16.72 -8.38
C ASP A 199 6.93 15.89 -7.19
N PHE A 200 6.32 16.56 -6.20
CA PHE A 200 5.74 15.95 -5.00
C PHE A 200 4.22 15.78 -5.15
N ASP A 201 3.77 15.17 -6.24
CA ASP A 201 2.35 14.84 -6.44
C ASP A 201 1.92 13.61 -5.63
N ASP A 202 0.81 13.75 -4.92
CA ASP A 202 0.24 12.71 -4.05
C ASP A 202 -0.92 11.95 -4.70
N ASN A 203 -1.07 12.05 -6.04
CA ASN A 203 -2.12 11.43 -6.86
C ASN A 203 -3.57 11.80 -6.45
N HIS A 204 -3.77 12.86 -5.65
CA HIS A 204 -5.11 13.31 -5.27
C HIS A 204 -5.65 14.41 -6.20
N PRO A 205 -6.94 14.41 -6.57
CA PRO A 205 -7.52 15.42 -7.46
C PRO A 205 -7.64 16.77 -6.75
N ARG A 206 -6.71 17.69 -7.05
CA ARG A 206 -6.66 19.05 -6.52
C ARG A 206 -7.24 20.06 -7.50
N PHE A 207 -7.34 21.34 -7.12
CA PHE A 207 -7.82 22.40 -8.02
C PHE A 207 -7.01 22.43 -9.32
N ARG A 208 -5.68 22.37 -9.18
CA ARG A 208 -4.69 22.31 -10.28
C ARG A 208 -4.85 21.13 -11.25
N HIS A 209 -5.64 20.11 -10.91
CA HIS A 209 -5.89 18.95 -11.76
C HIS A 209 -7.21 19.07 -12.56
N ASP A 210 -8.01 20.13 -12.34
CA ASP A 210 -9.31 20.42 -13.00
C ASP A 210 -10.39 19.29 -12.96
N VAL A 211 -10.09 18.14 -12.33
CA VAL A 211 -11.00 16.97 -12.22
C VAL A 211 -12.35 17.34 -11.61
N TRP A 212 -12.37 18.29 -10.68
CA TRP A 212 -13.58 18.79 -10.02
C TRP A 212 -14.63 19.37 -10.98
N ARG A 213 -14.24 19.78 -12.19
CA ARG A 213 -15.14 20.29 -13.23
C ARG A 213 -15.95 19.18 -13.90
N THR A 214 -15.44 17.94 -13.91
CA THR A 214 -16.01 16.82 -14.68
C THR A 214 -17.43 16.47 -14.23
N ILE A 215 -17.72 16.53 -12.93
CA ILE A 215 -19.05 16.27 -12.34
C ILE A 215 -20.15 17.25 -12.76
N PHE A 216 -19.79 18.45 -13.24
CA PHE A 216 -20.75 19.36 -13.86
C PHE A 216 -21.00 19.03 -15.33
N ASN A 217 -20.15 18.22 -15.97
CA ASN A 217 -20.21 17.87 -17.38
C ASN A 217 -20.84 16.50 -17.67
N GLU A 218 -21.12 15.69 -16.65
CA GLU A 218 -21.84 14.41 -16.80
C GLU A 218 -23.21 14.60 -17.49
N GLU A 219 -23.54 13.72 -18.44
CA GLU A 219 -24.70 13.84 -19.33
C GLU A 219 -26.05 13.81 -18.56
N ASP A 220 -26.11 13.00 -17.49
CA ASP A 220 -27.31 12.82 -16.65
C ASP A 220 -27.47 13.91 -15.55
N GLN A 221 -26.56 14.88 -15.47
CA GLN A 221 -26.57 15.91 -14.42
C GLN A 221 -27.34 17.16 -14.86
N HIS A 222 -28.45 17.45 -14.16
CA HIS A 222 -29.32 18.61 -14.40
C HIS A 222 -29.60 19.46 -13.13
N LEU A 223 -28.81 19.32 -12.06
CA LEU A 223 -29.06 20.02 -10.79
C LEU A 223 -28.61 21.49 -10.83
N PHE A 224 -27.64 21.82 -11.69
CA PHE A 224 -27.12 23.18 -11.85
C PHE A 224 -27.09 23.57 -13.33
N ALA A 225 -27.31 24.86 -13.62
CA ALA A 225 -27.30 25.37 -14.98
C ALA A 225 -25.90 25.35 -15.59
N LYS A 226 -25.82 25.09 -16.90
CA LYS A 226 -24.58 25.06 -17.70
C LYS A 226 -24.66 26.14 -18.80
N PRO A 227 -23.54 26.77 -19.22
CA PRO A 227 -22.20 26.66 -18.65
C PRO A 227 -22.11 27.27 -17.24
N LEU A 228 -21.05 26.94 -16.51
CA LEU A 228 -20.72 27.61 -15.26
C LEU A 228 -20.26 29.05 -15.56
N ASN A 229 -20.60 29.98 -14.67
CA ASN A 229 -20.08 31.35 -14.74
C ASN A 229 -18.76 31.42 -13.97
N GLU A 230 -17.71 31.91 -14.61
CA GLU A 230 -16.37 32.00 -14.04
C GLU A 230 -15.82 33.42 -14.13
N CYS A 231 -15.01 33.81 -13.15
CA CYS A 231 -14.33 35.09 -13.07
C CYS A 231 -12.99 34.86 -12.38
N GLN A 232 -11.92 35.48 -12.88
CA GLN A 232 -10.58 35.42 -12.31
C GLN A 232 -10.15 36.82 -11.88
N LEU A 233 -9.49 36.91 -10.74
CA LEU A 233 -9.06 38.15 -10.11
C LEU A 233 -7.57 38.06 -9.76
N PRO A 234 -6.67 38.68 -10.55
CA PRO A 234 -5.28 38.77 -10.18
C PRO A 234 -5.13 39.72 -8.98
N PHE A 235 -4.30 39.35 -8.01
CA PHE A 235 -3.89 40.18 -6.89
C PHE A 235 -2.47 39.84 -6.46
N THR A 236 -1.82 40.78 -5.78
CA THR A 236 -0.40 40.76 -5.43
C THR A 236 -0.22 40.87 -3.93
N ILE A 237 0.74 40.12 -3.36
CA ILE A 237 1.17 40.27 -1.96
C ILE A 237 2.69 40.15 -1.88
N PHE A 238 3.34 41.13 -1.23
CA PHE A 238 4.76 41.04 -0.85
C PHE A 238 4.90 40.28 0.47
N LEU A 239 5.87 39.38 0.58
CA LEU A 239 6.11 38.59 1.78
C LEU A 239 7.61 38.48 2.08
N PRO A 240 8.06 38.67 3.33
CA PRO A 240 9.43 38.33 3.71
C PRO A 240 9.74 36.88 3.33
N LYS A 241 10.94 36.61 2.83
CA LYS A 241 11.38 35.27 2.39
C LYS A 241 11.06 34.14 3.38
N ILE A 242 11.20 34.40 4.68
CA ILE A 242 10.86 33.43 5.73
C ILE A 242 9.35 33.16 5.81
N THR A 243 8.52 34.20 5.65
CA THR A 243 7.05 34.10 5.62
C THR A 243 6.56 33.45 4.34
N LEU A 244 7.22 33.68 3.20
CA LEU A 244 6.93 33.00 1.93
C LEU A 244 7.23 31.49 2.05
N TRP A 245 8.33 31.12 2.71
CA TRP A 245 8.59 29.70 3.05
C TRP A 245 7.58 29.13 4.05
N ASP A 246 7.22 29.86 5.11
CA ASP A 246 6.20 29.40 6.07
C ASP A 246 4.85 29.17 5.35
N ARG A 247 4.48 30.04 4.41
CA ARG A 247 3.32 29.88 3.52
C ARG A 247 3.47 28.68 2.59
N PHE A 248 4.64 28.49 1.96
CA PHE A 248 4.93 27.30 1.14
C PHE A 248 4.88 26.00 1.95
N ARG A 249 5.31 26.02 3.21
CA ARG A 249 5.16 24.93 4.20
C ARG A 249 3.73 24.75 4.72
N THR A 250 2.76 25.56 4.29
CA THR A 250 1.33 25.23 4.41
C THR A 250 0.78 24.47 3.20
N LEU A 251 1.57 24.22 2.16
CA LEU A 251 1.26 23.20 1.16
C LEU A 251 1.50 21.83 1.78
N SER A 252 0.45 21.01 1.81
CA SER A 252 0.38 19.69 2.41
C SER A 252 1.54 18.74 2.15
N GLN A 253 1.81 18.50 0.87
CA GLN A 253 2.86 17.64 0.34
C GLN A 253 4.26 18.13 0.73
N ILE A 254 4.39 19.42 1.06
CA ILE A 254 5.61 20.03 1.58
C ILE A 254 5.63 20.05 3.11
N ALA A 255 4.47 20.17 3.76
CA ALA A 255 4.30 20.32 5.22
C ALA A 255 4.69 19.06 6.01
N ILE A 256 4.43 17.89 5.43
CA ILE A 256 4.76 16.56 6.01
C ILE A 256 6.24 16.19 5.88
N LEU A 257 6.99 16.85 4.99
CA LEU A 257 8.40 16.54 4.78
C LEU A 257 9.20 16.85 6.04
N GLU A 258 10.09 15.94 6.40
CA GLU A 258 11.04 16.07 7.50
C GLU A 258 12.45 15.67 7.03
N GLY A 259 13.46 15.82 7.90
CA GLY A 259 14.82 15.36 7.63
C GLY A 259 15.44 15.92 6.34
N THR A 260 16.06 15.02 5.56
CA THR A 260 16.83 15.33 4.35
C THR A 260 15.97 15.75 3.16
N GLU A 261 14.75 15.21 3.03
CA GLU A 261 13.82 15.58 1.95
C GLU A 261 13.35 17.03 2.13
N LEU A 262 13.01 17.42 3.36
CA LEU A 262 12.68 18.81 3.69
C LEU A 262 13.85 19.74 3.37
N GLN A 263 15.08 19.34 3.70
CA GLN A 263 16.26 20.15 3.39
C GLN A 263 16.47 20.31 1.88
N ASN A 264 16.31 19.25 1.09
CA ASN A 264 16.39 19.32 -0.38
C ASN A 264 15.33 20.26 -0.97
N VAL A 265 14.07 20.16 -0.52
CA VAL A 265 13.00 21.09 -0.95
C VAL A 265 13.29 22.52 -0.51
N ARG A 266 13.83 22.72 0.70
CA ARG A 266 14.26 24.03 1.20
C ARG A 266 15.37 24.63 0.34
N ASP A 267 16.37 23.83 -0.03
CA ASP A 267 17.50 24.28 -0.85
C ASP A 267 17.07 24.62 -2.28
N ARG A 268 16.15 23.84 -2.87
CA ARG A 268 15.53 24.12 -4.17
C ARG A 268 14.68 25.40 -4.14
N PHE A 269 13.85 25.59 -3.12
CA PHE A 269 13.07 26.81 -2.91
C PHE A 269 13.99 28.03 -2.71
N ASP A 270 15.02 27.90 -1.88
CA ASP A 270 16.03 28.94 -1.67
C ASP A 270 16.86 29.25 -2.93
N ALA A 271 16.93 28.32 -3.88
CA ALA A 271 17.56 28.51 -5.19
C ALA A 271 16.65 29.23 -6.18
N ALA A 272 15.36 28.88 -6.24
CA ALA A 272 14.38 29.60 -7.05
C ALA A 272 14.31 31.08 -6.66
N LEU A 273 14.31 31.37 -5.35
CA LEU A 273 14.38 32.74 -4.81
C LEU A 273 15.77 33.42 -4.93
N ARG A 274 16.64 32.94 -5.82
CA ARG A 274 17.84 33.65 -6.31
C ARG A 274 17.73 34.01 -7.80
N GLY A 275 16.55 33.86 -8.39
CA GLY A 275 16.25 34.26 -9.77
C GLY A 275 16.44 35.76 -9.99
N ASP A 276 16.74 36.15 -11.23
CA ASP A 276 16.87 37.54 -11.68
C ASP A 276 15.52 38.27 -11.81
N ASP A 277 14.43 37.51 -11.71
CA ASP A 277 13.02 37.91 -11.82
C ASP A 277 12.28 37.90 -10.47
N VAL A 278 12.99 37.72 -9.36
CA VAL A 278 12.44 37.93 -8.01
C VAL A 278 12.53 39.43 -7.71
N GLU A 279 11.40 40.14 -7.77
CA GLU A 279 11.35 41.53 -7.31
C GLU A 279 11.31 41.58 -5.77
N VAL A 280 11.76 42.69 -5.20
CA VAL A 280 11.85 42.88 -3.75
C VAL A 280 11.45 44.31 -3.42
N ASN A 281 10.61 44.53 -2.41
CA ASN A 281 10.23 45.89 -2.00
C ASN A 281 11.33 46.57 -1.15
N GLU A 282 11.14 47.86 -0.81
CA GLU A 282 12.09 48.64 -0.01
C GLU A 282 12.38 48.05 1.39
N ALA A 283 11.53 47.13 1.89
CA ALA A 283 11.69 46.46 3.18
C ALA A 283 12.44 45.10 3.08
N GLY A 284 12.84 44.66 1.88
CA GLY A 284 13.49 43.37 1.69
C GLY A 284 12.52 42.19 1.62
N GLU A 285 11.26 42.43 1.27
CA GLU A 285 10.23 41.40 1.12
C GLU A 285 10.10 40.97 -0.34
N ASP A 286 10.13 39.66 -0.57
CA ASP A 286 10.05 39.06 -1.90
C ASP A 286 8.62 39.23 -2.46
N LEU A 287 8.57 39.49 -3.76
CA LEU A 287 7.35 39.79 -4.50
C LEU A 287 6.68 38.52 -5.01
N GLN A 288 5.38 38.37 -4.70
CA GLN A 288 4.49 37.49 -5.45
C GLN A 288 3.52 38.37 -6.30
N THR A 289 3.89 38.63 -7.56
CA THR A 289 3.04 39.28 -8.58
C THR A 289 2.87 38.38 -9.81
N PRO A 290 2.00 38.81 -10.72
CA PRO A 290 2.56 39.40 -11.94
C PRO A 290 2.05 40.82 -12.24
N ASP A 291 2.99 41.70 -12.59
CA ASP A 291 2.76 43.05 -13.12
C ASP A 291 3.84 43.31 -14.19
N ASN A 292 3.72 44.22 -15.16
CA ASN A 292 2.83 45.37 -15.31
C ASN A 292 2.75 45.77 -16.80
N PHE A 293 1.73 46.51 -17.26
CA PHE A 293 1.97 47.71 -18.11
C PHE A 293 0.70 48.55 -18.35
N ASN A 294 0.88 49.87 -18.29
CA ASN A 294 -0.15 50.85 -18.62
C ASN A 294 -0.02 51.31 -20.10
N SER A 295 -1.12 51.31 -20.84
CA SER A 295 -1.30 51.81 -22.23
C SER A 295 -0.53 51.11 -23.39
N ILE A 296 -1.25 50.30 -24.18
CA ILE A 296 -1.75 50.62 -25.55
C ILE A 296 -2.76 49.52 -25.94
N GLY A 297 -4.00 49.91 -26.25
CA GLY A 297 -5.09 49.01 -26.65
C GLY A 297 -6.03 48.62 -25.50
N GLU A 298 -7.33 48.83 -25.68
CA GLU A 298 -8.35 48.47 -24.68
C GLU A 298 -8.44 46.94 -24.51
N PRO A 299 -8.41 46.40 -23.28
CA PRO A 299 -8.69 44.98 -23.05
C PRO A 299 -10.20 44.70 -23.15
N PRO A 300 -10.62 43.57 -23.74
CA PRO A 300 -12.04 43.24 -23.86
C PRO A 300 -12.62 42.82 -22.50
N ALA A 301 -13.43 43.70 -21.91
CA ALA A 301 -14.19 43.38 -20.71
C ALA A 301 -15.32 42.38 -21.03
N ILE A 302 -15.03 41.08 -20.89
CA ILE A 302 -16.04 40.00 -21.02
C ILE A 302 -16.38 39.46 -19.63
N CYS A 303 -17.26 40.18 -18.94
CA CYS A 303 -18.17 39.61 -17.94
C CYS A 303 -19.57 39.79 -18.50
N ASP A 304 -20.16 38.72 -19.04
CA ASP A 304 -21.38 38.82 -19.85
C ASP A 304 -22.60 39.23 -19.02
N LYS A 305 -22.96 40.52 -19.09
CA LYS A 305 -24.12 41.10 -18.41
C LYS A 305 -25.37 40.92 -19.25
N HIS A 306 -25.96 39.72 -19.23
CA HIS A 306 -27.32 39.55 -19.77
C HIS A 306 -28.37 40.25 -18.90
N ARG A 307 -28.76 41.43 -19.39
CA ARG A 307 -29.70 42.38 -18.78
C ARG A 307 -31.16 41.93 -19.02
N HIS A 308 -31.98 41.90 -17.96
CA HIS A 308 -33.44 41.82 -18.09
C HIS A 308 -34.00 43.07 -18.79
N PRO A 309 -35.04 42.92 -19.64
CA PRO A 309 -35.98 43.99 -19.95
C PRO A 309 -37.30 43.81 -19.18
N HIS A 310 -37.80 44.88 -18.53
CA HIS A 310 -39.16 44.97 -18.01
C HIS A 310 -39.96 46.02 -18.81
N ASN A 311 -41.20 45.68 -19.17
CA ASN A 311 -42.39 46.53 -19.46
C ASN A 311 -42.22 47.86 -20.23
N ALA A 312 -43.03 48.22 -21.25
CA ALA A 312 -44.49 48.31 -21.16
C ALA A 312 -45.19 48.65 -22.51
N SER A 313 -46.50 48.36 -22.60
CA SER A 313 -47.53 48.92 -23.52
C SER A 313 -47.38 48.69 -25.05
N SER A 314 -48.37 48.24 -25.82
CA SER A 314 -49.79 48.67 -25.83
C SER A 314 -50.70 47.76 -26.69
N SER A 315 -51.99 47.71 -26.32
CA SER A 315 -53.21 47.34 -27.10
C SER A 315 -53.08 46.68 -28.50
N LYS A 316 -53.78 45.57 -28.83
CA LYS A 316 -55.24 45.53 -29.09
C LYS A 316 -55.77 44.08 -29.34
N GLN A 317 -57.08 43.92 -29.08
CA GLN A 317 -58.05 43.03 -29.74
C GLN A 317 -57.96 41.50 -29.59
N CYS A 318 -58.93 40.95 -28.84
CA CYS A 318 -59.60 39.68 -29.17
C CYS A 318 -60.57 39.89 -30.37
N PRO A 319 -61.07 38.82 -31.03
CA PRO A 319 -62.26 38.14 -30.50
C PRO A 319 -62.34 36.59 -30.67
N ALA A 320 -62.86 35.95 -29.61
CA ALA A 320 -63.89 34.88 -29.53
C ALA A 320 -64.12 33.76 -30.58
N ASN A 321 -64.52 32.59 -30.03
CA ASN A 321 -65.36 31.51 -30.59
C ASN A 321 -64.72 30.58 -31.65
N THR A 322 -65.03 29.27 -31.75
CA THR A 322 -66.12 28.42 -31.21
C THR A 322 -65.61 27.05 -30.68
N GLY A 323 -66.46 26.27 -29.98
CA GLY A 323 -66.15 24.93 -29.47
C GLY A 323 -66.62 23.73 -30.36
N PRO A 324 -67.28 22.69 -29.81
CA PRO A 324 -66.63 21.36 -29.72
C PRO A 324 -67.48 20.14 -30.18
N HIS A 325 -66.86 18.96 -30.32
CA HIS A 325 -67.49 17.62 -30.31
C HIS A 325 -66.50 16.60 -29.70
N GLN A 326 -66.83 15.79 -28.68
CA GLN A 326 -67.67 14.56 -28.66
C GLN A 326 -67.13 13.39 -29.51
N ALA A 327 -67.26 12.10 -29.14
CA ALA A 327 -67.48 11.41 -27.85
C ALA A 327 -67.43 9.87 -28.08
N SER A 328 -67.08 9.07 -27.06
CA SER A 328 -67.44 7.62 -26.90
C SER A 328 -66.82 6.61 -27.91
N THR A 329 -66.82 5.26 -27.74
CA THR A 329 -67.48 4.36 -26.75
C THR A 329 -66.75 2.99 -26.62
N THR A 330 -66.97 2.29 -25.47
CA THR A 330 -67.02 0.81 -25.25
C THR A 330 -65.84 -0.17 -25.46
N ALA A 331 -65.63 -1.01 -24.43
CA ALA A 331 -64.99 -2.36 -24.41
C ALA A 331 -66.11 -3.46 -24.39
N PRO A 332 -66.00 -4.73 -23.87
CA PRO A 332 -64.87 -5.57 -23.38
C PRO A 332 -64.96 -7.12 -23.71
N ARG A 333 -64.19 -7.97 -22.97
CA ARG A 333 -64.29 -9.46 -22.74
C ARG A 333 -63.87 -10.43 -23.87
N SER A 334 -63.42 -11.68 -23.63
CA SER A 334 -63.33 -12.62 -22.46
C SER A 334 -62.02 -13.48 -22.53
N GLN A 335 -61.39 -14.06 -21.48
CA GLN A 335 -61.73 -15.25 -20.64
C GLN A 335 -62.12 -16.50 -21.48
N GLU A 336 -61.59 -17.74 -21.32
CA GLU A 336 -61.18 -18.61 -20.16
C GLU A 336 -60.10 -19.68 -20.56
N SER A 337 -59.22 -20.20 -19.67
CA SER A 337 -59.23 -21.52 -18.95
C SER A 337 -59.08 -22.82 -19.81
N SER A 338 -58.55 -24.01 -19.42
CA SER A 338 -57.86 -24.53 -18.21
C SER A 338 -57.17 -25.94 -18.43
N VAL A 339 -56.15 -26.29 -17.61
CA VAL A 339 -55.99 -27.57 -16.83
C VAL A 339 -55.34 -28.91 -17.38
N ARG A 340 -54.33 -29.37 -16.60
CA ARG A 340 -53.82 -30.74 -16.21
C ARG A 340 -52.95 -31.67 -17.11
N ALA A 341 -52.08 -32.41 -16.40
CA ALA A 341 -51.13 -33.49 -16.77
C ALA A 341 -51.70 -34.89 -16.34
N PRO A 342 -50.99 -36.02 -16.02
CA PRO A 342 -49.53 -36.35 -15.92
C PRO A 342 -49.15 -37.79 -16.44
N THR A 343 -48.11 -38.45 -15.84
CA THR A 343 -47.76 -39.92 -15.76
C THR A 343 -46.42 -40.35 -16.43
N VAL A 344 -45.65 -41.39 -16.02
CA VAL A 344 -44.88 -41.65 -14.75
C VAL A 344 -44.02 -42.97 -14.82
N HIS A 345 -42.82 -43.01 -14.18
CA HIS A 345 -41.91 -44.16 -13.90
C HIS A 345 -41.20 -44.89 -15.09
N GLN A 346 -39.98 -45.46 -14.99
CA GLN A 346 -39.40 -46.42 -13.99
C GLN A 346 -37.85 -46.36 -13.82
N GLN A 347 -37.30 -47.20 -12.92
CA GLN A 347 -35.88 -47.30 -12.48
C GLN A 347 -35.25 -48.70 -12.79
N ILE A 348 -33.93 -48.76 -13.07
CA ILE A 348 -32.85 -49.65 -12.49
C ILE A 348 -33.03 -51.22 -12.57
N PRO A 349 -32.02 -52.14 -12.48
CA PRO A 349 -30.53 -52.09 -12.49
C PRO A 349 -29.85 -52.99 -13.58
N THR A 350 -28.49 -52.99 -13.69
CA THR A 350 -27.55 -54.11 -13.32
C THR A 350 -26.13 -53.91 -13.88
N SER A 351 -25.12 -54.29 -13.11
CA SER A 351 -23.71 -54.53 -13.49
C SER A 351 -23.45 -56.06 -13.58
N PRO A 352 -22.20 -56.58 -13.71
CA PRO A 352 -20.91 -56.02 -14.16
C PRO A 352 -20.30 -56.85 -15.33
N ASP A 353 -19.08 -56.50 -15.80
CA ASP A 353 -17.91 -57.40 -15.84
C ASP A 353 -16.71 -56.87 -16.67
N HIS A 354 -15.51 -57.20 -16.18
CA HIS A 354 -14.25 -57.60 -16.85
C HIS A 354 -14.03 -57.33 -18.38
N SER A 355 -12.83 -57.10 -18.92
CA SER A 355 -11.47 -56.90 -18.38
C SER A 355 -10.43 -56.77 -19.52
N PHE A 356 -9.33 -56.03 -19.29
CA PHE A 356 -7.97 -56.27 -19.83
C PHE A 356 -7.63 -56.15 -21.34
N ALA A 357 -6.32 -55.89 -21.55
CA ALA A 357 -5.50 -55.97 -22.78
C ALA A 357 -5.84 -54.97 -23.92
N GLU A 358 -4.95 -54.04 -24.29
CA GLU A 358 -3.64 -54.25 -24.93
C GLU A 358 -3.69 -55.13 -26.20
N SER A 359 -3.51 -54.51 -27.37
CA SER A 359 -2.22 -54.62 -28.08
C SER A 359 -2.19 -53.80 -29.37
N SER A 360 -0.99 -53.38 -29.70
CA SER A 360 -0.60 -52.75 -30.96
C SER A 360 -0.67 -53.71 -32.16
N SER A 361 -0.81 -53.17 -33.37
CA SER A 361 0.20 -53.35 -34.45
C SER A 361 -0.29 -52.85 -35.82
N ALA A 362 0.54 -52.00 -36.45
CA ALA A 362 0.82 -51.89 -37.90
C ALA A 362 -0.30 -51.67 -38.95
N ALA A 363 -0.02 -51.26 -40.19
CA ALA A 363 0.93 -50.27 -40.73
C ALA A 363 0.69 -50.13 -42.26
N LEU A 364 0.66 -48.88 -42.77
CA LEU A 364 0.92 -48.50 -44.18
C LEU A 364 -0.12 -48.96 -45.26
N PRO A 365 -0.13 -48.38 -46.49
CA PRO A 365 0.82 -47.41 -47.07
C PRO A 365 0.26 -46.09 -47.64
N PHE A 366 1.13 -45.09 -47.77
CA PHE A 366 1.00 -43.89 -48.62
C PHE A 366 1.36 -44.20 -50.09
N PRO A 367 0.81 -43.47 -51.08
CA PRO A 367 1.52 -42.32 -51.68
C PRO A 367 0.56 -41.20 -52.18
N ALA A 368 0.98 -40.02 -52.68
CA ALA A 368 2.15 -39.15 -52.52
C ALA A 368 1.77 -37.78 -53.13
N GLY A 369 2.26 -36.64 -52.63
CA GLY A 369 1.81 -35.34 -53.15
C GLY A 369 2.49 -34.08 -52.61
N TRP A 370 3.73 -33.82 -53.07
CA TRP A 370 4.39 -32.50 -53.11
C TRP A 370 4.84 -31.81 -51.79
N GLN A 371 6.14 -31.99 -51.53
CA GLN A 371 7.09 -31.06 -50.91
C GLN A 371 7.04 -29.66 -51.59
N SER A 372 7.45 -28.51 -51.04
CA SER A 372 7.95 -28.00 -49.74
C SER A 372 7.90 -26.43 -49.82
N PRO A 373 8.32 -25.54 -48.86
CA PRO A 373 9.52 -25.61 -48.02
C PRO A 373 9.33 -25.28 -46.53
N SER A 374 10.40 -25.54 -45.78
CA SER A 374 10.67 -25.03 -44.44
C SER A 374 10.60 -23.50 -44.37
N SER A 375 9.70 -22.97 -43.53
CA SER A 375 9.81 -21.60 -43.01
C SER A 375 10.59 -21.63 -41.69
N THR A 376 11.87 -21.28 -41.77
CA THR A 376 12.66 -20.84 -40.62
C THR A 376 11.87 -19.78 -39.85
N VAL A 377 11.66 -19.95 -38.54
CA VAL A 377 11.13 -18.88 -37.69
C VAL A 377 12.22 -17.83 -37.55
N VAL A 378 12.18 -16.83 -38.44
CA VAL A 378 13.03 -15.64 -38.35
C VAL A 378 12.46 -14.76 -37.25
N ASP A 379 13.19 -14.68 -36.14
CA ASP A 379 12.93 -13.74 -35.06
C ASP A 379 13.00 -12.30 -35.62
N PRO A 380 11.93 -11.49 -35.55
CA PRO A 380 11.94 -10.15 -36.09
C PRO A 380 12.86 -9.28 -35.23
N SER A 381 13.85 -8.64 -35.86
CA SER A 381 14.75 -7.73 -35.14
C SER A 381 13.97 -6.62 -34.41
N PRO A 382 14.48 -6.09 -33.27
CA PRO A 382 13.73 -5.15 -32.43
C PRO A 382 13.15 -3.94 -33.18
N THR A 383 13.81 -3.53 -34.27
CA THR A 383 13.41 -2.44 -35.16
C THR A 383 12.08 -2.67 -35.87
N ALA A 384 11.76 -3.91 -36.25
CA ALA A 384 10.55 -4.26 -37.01
C ALA A 384 9.26 -4.23 -36.16
N LEU A 385 9.35 -4.71 -34.91
CA LEU A 385 8.28 -4.60 -33.91
C LEU A 385 7.97 -3.14 -33.58
N CYS A 386 9.01 -2.30 -33.47
CA CYS A 386 8.87 -0.87 -33.19
C CYS A 386 8.09 -0.14 -34.31
N GLN A 387 8.46 -0.34 -35.59
CA GLN A 387 7.76 0.27 -36.73
C GLN A 387 6.30 -0.16 -36.85
N THR A 388 6.00 -1.45 -36.58
CA THR A 388 4.64 -1.99 -36.63
C THR A 388 3.73 -1.36 -35.57
N ASN A 389 4.27 -1.09 -34.37
CA ASN A 389 3.55 -0.41 -33.30
C ASN A 389 3.40 1.10 -33.56
N PHE A 390 4.40 1.76 -34.17
CA PHE A 390 4.33 3.17 -34.53
C PHE A 390 3.20 3.47 -35.54
N HIS A 391 3.03 2.62 -36.56
CA HIS A 391 1.90 2.73 -37.49
C HIS A 391 0.53 2.39 -36.87
N ARG A 392 0.49 1.58 -35.80
CA ARG A 392 -0.73 1.34 -34.99
C ARG A 392 -1.12 2.58 -34.19
N ALA A 393 -0.17 3.27 -33.57
CA ALA A 393 -0.41 4.52 -32.86
C ALA A 393 -0.91 5.62 -33.82
N ALA A 394 -0.27 5.78 -34.98
CA ALA A 394 -0.65 6.78 -35.98
C ALA A 394 -2.08 6.62 -36.53
N ARG A 395 -2.62 5.39 -36.63
CA ARG A 395 -4.01 5.16 -37.09
C ARG A 395 -5.09 5.45 -36.04
N LEU A 396 -4.74 5.55 -34.76
CA LEU A 396 -5.71 5.86 -33.70
C LEU A 396 -6.11 7.35 -33.66
N LEU A 397 -5.38 8.22 -34.36
CA LEU A 397 -5.62 9.68 -34.37
C LEU A 397 -6.55 10.16 -35.51
N GLN A 398 -7.05 9.26 -36.37
CA GLN A 398 -7.85 9.64 -37.54
C GLN A 398 -8.95 8.61 -37.88
N THR A 399 -10.10 8.67 -37.22
CA THR A 399 -11.43 8.26 -37.77
C THR A 399 -12.57 8.60 -36.79
N PRO A 400 -13.68 9.24 -37.25
CA PRO A 400 -14.85 9.49 -36.40
C PRO A 400 -15.99 8.46 -36.60
N HIS A 401 -16.66 8.13 -35.49
CA HIS A 401 -18.03 7.56 -35.35
C HIS A 401 -18.41 6.20 -35.99
N HIS A 402 -19.15 5.43 -35.16
CA HIS A 402 -19.99 4.24 -35.43
C HIS A 402 -19.34 2.83 -35.44
N ALA A 403 -19.24 2.25 -34.24
CA ALA A 403 -19.74 0.88 -33.97
C ALA A 403 -20.11 0.76 -32.47
N ARG A 404 -21.32 0.28 -32.17
CA ARG A 404 -21.83 0.10 -30.78
C ARG A 404 -21.62 -1.36 -30.34
N LEU A 405 -21.37 -1.55 -29.04
CA LEU A 405 -21.52 -2.81 -28.29
C LEU A 405 -20.56 -3.97 -28.68
N GLU A 406 -19.34 -3.99 -28.12
CA GLU A 406 -18.64 -5.22 -27.63
C GLU A 406 -17.24 -4.98 -27.00
N SER A 407 -16.78 -3.73 -26.84
CA SER A 407 -15.38 -3.43 -26.44
C SER A 407 -15.22 -2.74 -25.07
N ARG A 408 -15.77 -3.30 -23.98
CA ARG A 408 -15.70 -2.69 -22.62
C ARG A 408 -14.64 -3.27 -21.67
N ALA A 409 -13.65 -4.01 -22.20
CA ALA A 409 -12.58 -4.65 -21.42
C ALA A 409 -11.17 -4.56 -22.04
N TYR A 410 -10.97 -3.81 -23.12
CA TYR A 410 -9.67 -3.73 -23.83
C TYR A 410 -9.21 -2.28 -24.07
N ARG A 411 -8.04 -1.95 -23.50
CA ARG A 411 -7.36 -0.64 -23.43
C ARG A 411 -8.04 0.29 -22.40
N LEU A 412 -7.34 0.84 -21.41
CA LEU A 412 -5.91 1.20 -21.34
C LEU A 412 -5.19 0.49 -20.18
N SER A 413 -3.87 0.29 -20.30
CA SER A 413 -3.04 0.04 -19.12
C SER A 413 -2.85 1.36 -18.37
N ASP A 414 -3.23 1.33 -17.09
CA ASP A 414 -2.92 2.38 -16.13
C ASP A 414 -1.44 2.21 -15.71
N PRO A 415 -0.59 3.26 -15.79
CA PRO A 415 0.86 3.15 -15.52
C PRO A 415 1.19 2.47 -14.18
N LEU A 416 0.34 2.65 -13.16
CA LEU A 416 0.48 2.05 -11.85
C LEU A 416 0.42 0.50 -11.90
N TYR A 417 -0.37 -0.07 -12.83
CA TYR A 417 -0.51 -1.53 -12.97
C TYR A 417 0.70 -2.20 -13.61
N GLU A 418 1.47 -1.46 -14.41
CA GLU A 418 2.70 -1.96 -15.01
C GLU A 418 3.85 -1.82 -14.00
N GLU A 419 3.94 -0.72 -13.25
CA GLU A 419 4.90 -0.55 -12.16
C GLU A 419 4.77 -1.63 -11.07
N ILE A 420 3.53 -1.94 -10.65
CA ILE A 420 3.23 -3.05 -9.71
C ILE A 420 3.56 -4.43 -10.31
N GLU A 421 3.44 -4.64 -11.63
CA GLU A 421 3.88 -5.89 -12.28
C GLU A 421 5.41 -6.01 -12.31
N HIS A 422 6.15 -4.90 -12.43
CA HIS A 422 7.62 -4.90 -12.38
C HIS A 422 8.15 -5.19 -10.97
N LYS A 423 7.43 -4.78 -9.91
CA LYS A 423 7.72 -5.15 -8.51
C LYS A 423 7.35 -6.62 -8.21
N TRP A 424 6.10 -7.01 -8.47
CA TRP A 424 5.58 -8.36 -8.21
C TRP A 424 5.13 -9.03 -9.52
N PRO A 425 6.05 -9.62 -10.29
CA PRO A 425 5.73 -10.28 -11.55
C PRO A 425 4.82 -11.48 -11.34
N THR A 426 3.84 -11.66 -12.23
CA THR A 426 2.86 -12.77 -12.16
C THR A 426 2.92 -13.70 -13.37
N PRO A 427 2.48 -14.97 -13.26
CA PRO A 427 2.52 -15.90 -14.38
C PRO A 427 1.73 -15.36 -15.58
N PRO A 428 2.35 -15.21 -16.77
CA PRO A 428 1.75 -14.50 -17.89
C PRO A 428 0.57 -15.25 -18.53
N GLU A 429 0.46 -16.55 -18.28
CA GLU A 429 -0.62 -17.43 -18.75
C GLU A 429 -1.90 -17.36 -17.90
N TRP A 430 -1.85 -16.72 -16.72
CA TRP A 430 -3.01 -16.53 -15.86
C TRP A 430 -3.90 -15.39 -16.37
N SER A 431 -5.20 -15.47 -16.05
CA SER A 431 -6.13 -14.40 -16.38
C SER A 431 -5.78 -13.11 -15.64
N TRP A 432 -6.17 -11.96 -16.23
CA TRP A 432 -5.98 -10.65 -15.62
C TRP A 432 -6.51 -10.58 -14.18
N LYS A 433 -7.67 -11.21 -13.89
CA LYS A 433 -8.26 -11.21 -12.54
C LYS A 433 -7.38 -11.96 -11.55
N THR A 434 -6.90 -13.16 -11.89
CA THR A 434 -6.04 -13.96 -11.03
C THR A 434 -4.71 -13.24 -10.76
N ARG A 435 -4.11 -12.64 -11.80
CA ARG A 435 -2.89 -11.83 -11.69
C ARG A 435 -3.09 -10.57 -10.84
N TRP A 436 -4.24 -9.90 -10.97
CA TRP A 436 -4.59 -8.74 -10.16
C TRP A 436 -4.83 -9.10 -8.69
N CYS A 437 -5.55 -10.18 -8.39
CA CYS A 437 -5.76 -10.64 -7.02
C CYS A 437 -4.45 -11.07 -6.35
N LEU A 438 -3.55 -11.79 -7.04
CA LEU A 438 -2.25 -12.15 -6.47
C LEU A 438 -1.41 -10.90 -6.16
N ARG A 439 -1.26 -9.96 -7.10
CA ARG A 439 -0.51 -8.71 -6.86
C ARG A 439 -1.12 -7.86 -5.74
N SER A 440 -2.45 -7.81 -5.66
CA SER A 440 -3.14 -7.09 -4.57
C SER A 440 -2.90 -7.74 -3.21
N ALA A 441 -2.74 -9.06 -3.15
CA ALA A 441 -2.38 -9.78 -1.94
C ALA A 441 -0.89 -9.59 -1.57
N GLU A 442 0.03 -9.60 -2.53
CA GLU A 442 1.44 -9.31 -2.28
C GLU A 442 1.65 -7.86 -1.81
N ALA A 443 1.13 -6.89 -2.56
CA ALA A 443 1.20 -5.48 -2.18
C ALA A 443 0.65 -5.20 -0.78
N LEU A 444 -0.45 -5.86 -0.37
CA LEU A 444 -0.98 -5.74 0.99
C LEU A 444 -0.12 -6.39 2.07
N GLN A 445 0.72 -7.39 1.73
CA GLN A 445 1.68 -8.01 2.63
C GLN A 445 2.99 -7.22 2.75
N HIS A 446 3.21 -6.27 1.85
CA HIS A 446 4.30 -5.29 1.84
C HIS A 446 3.74 -3.86 2.04
N PRO A 447 3.08 -3.59 3.19
CA PRO A 447 2.32 -2.35 3.39
C PRO A 447 3.20 -1.10 3.21
N GLU A 448 4.46 -1.14 3.63
CA GLU A 448 5.45 -0.08 3.45
C GLU A 448 5.65 0.33 1.97
N GLU A 449 5.72 -0.64 1.05
CA GLU A 449 5.90 -0.39 -0.39
C GLU A 449 4.69 0.28 -1.06
N ILE A 450 3.54 0.31 -0.37
CA ILE A 450 2.29 0.92 -0.85
C ILE A 450 1.74 2.00 0.09
N GLY A 451 2.61 2.61 0.91
CA GLY A 451 2.25 3.75 1.77
C GLY A 451 1.28 3.38 2.90
N LYS A 452 1.32 2.16 3.41
CA LYS A 452 0.49 1.68 4.51
C LYS A 452 1.33 1.28 5.72
N LEU A 453 0.74 1.45 6.91
CA LEU A 453 1.41 1.08 8.17
C LEU A 453 1.23 -0.40 8.54
N MET A 454 0.14 -1.05 8.12
CA MET A 454 -0.15 -2.44 8.50
C MET A 454 -0.88 -3.24 7.41
N THR A 455 -0.55 -4.53 7.32
CA THR A 455 -1.22 -5.52 6.47
C THR A 455 -2.66 -5.77 6.89
N SER A 456 -3.58 -5.71 5.93
CA SER A 456 -4.98 -6.10 6.15
C SER A 456 -5.16 -7.58 5.82
N TRP A 457 -4.84 -8.46 6.77
CA TRP A 457 -4.92 -9.92 6.60
C TRP A 457 -6.27 -10.45 6.07
N PRO A 458 -7.45 -9.92 6.47
CA PRO A 458 -8.71 -10.33 5.87
C PRO A 458 -8.81 -10.00 4.36
N LYS A 459 -8.26 -8.87 3.91
CA LYS A 459 -8.19 -8.51 2.48
C LYS A 459 -7.22 -9.47 1.74
N VAL A 460 -6.05 -9.77 2.33
CA VAL A 460 -5.06 -10.73 1.77
C VAL A 460 -5.69 -12.11 1.60
N ALA A 461 -6.28 -12.67 2.66
CA ALA A 461 -6.95 -13.97 2.62
C ALA A 461 -8.10 -13.99 1.60
N GLY A 462 -8.89 -12.92 1.50
CA GLY A 462 -9.95 -12.77 0.50
C GLY A 462 -9.45 -12.82 -0.94
N TYR A 463 -8.37 -12.10 -1.26
CA TYR A 463 -7.76 -12.13 -2.58
C TYR A 463 -7.14 -13.49 -2.91
N LEU A 464 -6.39 -14.09 -1.97
CA LEU A 464 -5.75 -15.39 -2.19
C LEU A 464 -6.76 -16.54 -2.28
N ARG A 465 -7.88 -16.47 -1.54
CA ARG A 465 -9.01 -17.39 -1.70
C ARG A 465 -9.58 -17.36 -3.11
N GLU A 466 -9.74 -16.17 -3.71
CA GLU A 466 -10.19 -16.05 -5.11
C GLU A 466 -9.13 -16.55 -6.10
N VAL A 467 -7.83 -16.30 -5.86
CA VAL A 467 -6.74 -16.88 -6.68
C VAL A 467 -6.78 -18.41 -6.64
N ILE A 468 -6.74 -19.00 -5.45
CA ILE A 468 -6.74 -20.45 -5.25
C ILE A 468 -7.99 -21.07 -5.87
N LYS A 469 -9.18 -20.51 -5.63
CA LYS A 469 -10.44 -20.98 -6.21
C LYS A 469 -10.41 -21.03 -7.75
N ARG A 470 -9.77 -20.06 -8.40
CA ARG A 470 -9.65 -20.00 -9.87
C ARG A 470 -8.60 -20.95 -10.43
N LEU A 471 -7.52 -21.19 -9.68
CA LEU A 471 -6.45 -22.11 -10.05
C LEU A 471 -6.79 -23.59 -9.76
N GLU A 472 -7.73 -23.84 -8.85
CA GLU A 472 -8.24 -25.19 -8.55
C GLU A 472 -9.51 -25.53 -9.34
N ASP A 473 -10.09 -24.58 -10.10
CA ASP A 473 -11.23 -24.78 -10.98
C ASP A 473 -10.86 -25.62 -12.22
N PRO A 474 -11.36 -26.86 -12.38
CA PRO A 474 -11.01 -27.73 -13.51
C PRO A 474 -11.56 -27.25 -14.86
N GLU A 475 -12.61 -26.43 -14.87
CA GLU A 475 -13.19 -25.83 -16.07
C GLU A 475 -12.50 -24.51 -16.44
N GLY A 476 -11.91 -23.84 -15.44
CA GLY A 476 -11.16 -22.59 -15.56
C GLY A 476 -9.64 -22.74 -15.67
N GLU A 477 -8.89 -21.94 -14.90
CA GLU A 477 -7.41 -21.88 -14.98
C GLU A 477 -6.74 -23.11 -14.35
N GLY A 478 -7.49 -23.91 -13.58
CA GLY A 478 -7.07 -25.23 -13.08
C GLY A 478 -7.12 -26.35 -14.10
N LYS A 479 -7.70 -26.15 -15.30
CA LYS A 479 -7.74 -27.16 -16.37
C LYS A 479 -6.40 -27.90 -16.54
N GLY A 480 -6.41 -29.21 -16.32
CA GLY A 480 -5.23 -30.08 -16.42
C GLY A 480 -4.52 -30.43 -15.09
N ILE A 481 -4.91 -29.84 -13.96
CA ILE A 481 -4.58 -30.42 -12.65
C ILE A 481 -5.30 -31.77 -12.49
N ARG A 482 -4.75 -32.68 -11.68
CA ARG A 482 -5.39 -33.95 -11.34
C ARG A 482 -5.54 -34.07 -9.84
N GLU A 483 -6.66 -34.61 -9.36
CA GLU A 483 -6.74 -35.05 -7.97
C GLU A 483 -5.85 -36.30 -7.79
N GLN A 484 -5.14 -36.37 -6.66
CA GLN A 484 -4.35 -37.55 -6.31
C GLN A 484 -5.29 -38.56 -5.64
N GLY A 485 -5.58 -39.69 -6.30
CA GLY A 485 -6.47 -40.73 -5.76
C GLY A 485 -5.81 -41.55 -4.65
N ASP A 486 -6.57 -41.88 -3.60
CA ASP A 486 -6.36 -42.87 -2.51
C ASP A 486 -4.93 -43.13 -1.99
N GLY A 487 -4.04 -42.14 -2.11
CA GLY A 487 -2.64 -42.20 -1.69
C GLY A 487 -2.08 -40.89 -1.16
N GLY A 488 -2.86 -39.80 -1.20
CA GLY A 488 -2.55 -38.61 -0.41
C GLY A 488 -2.89 -38.87 1.06
N PHE A 489 -2.00 -38.48 1.97
CA PHE A 489 -2.22 -38.64 3.41
C PHE A 489 -3.51 -37.92 3.85
N LEU A 490 -4.52 -38.72 4.23
CA LEU A 490 -5.77 -38.21 4.77
C LEU A 490 -5.53 -37.84 6.24
N VAL A 491 -5.03 -36.63 6.46
CA VAL A 491 -4.83 -36.09 7.81
C VAL A 491 -6.21 -35.78 8.39
N GLU A 492 -6.60 -36.55 9.40
CA GLU A 492 -7.90 -36.47 10.06
C GLU A 492 -8.14 -35.04 10.58
N GLY A 493 -9.18 -34.38 10.06
CA GLY A 493 -9.52 -32.98 10.36
C GLY A 493 -9.02 -31.91 9.38
N VAL A 494 -8.10 -32.21 8.44
CA VAL A 494 -7.48 -31.20 7.54
C VAL A 494 -8.10 -31.15 6.13
N GLY A 495 -8.77 -32.22 5.69
CA GLY A 495 -9.49 -32.23 4.40
C GLY A 495 -8.62 -32.55 3.18
N LYS A 496 -9.05 -32.09 1.98
CA LYS A 496 -8.55 -32.58 0.69
C LYS A 496 -7.03 -32.45 0.51
N THR A 497 -6.44 -33.52 -0.01
CA THR A 497 -5.03 -33.65 -0.39
C THR A 497 -4.65 -32.70 -1.53
N GLY A 498 -3.35 -32.39 -1.65
CA GLY A 498 -2.81 -31.61 -2.76
C GLY A 498 -3.06 -32.25 -4.14
N TYR A 499 -3.00 -31.42 -5.18
CA TYR A 499 -3.20 -31.83 -6.57
C TYR A 499 -1.91 -32.40 -7.17
N ASP A 500 -2.01 -33.10 -8.29
CA ASP A 500 -0.89 -33.24 -9.22
C ASP A 500 -0.93 -32.08 -10.21
N VAL A 501 0.08 -31.21 -10.12
CA VAL A 501 0.28 -30.05 -11.00
C VAL A 501 1.52 -30.21 -11.89
N SER A 502 2.15 -31.39 -11.96
CA SER A 502 3.36 -31.66 -12.75
C SER A 502 3.21 -31.32 -14.25
N MET A 503 2.00 -31.45 -14.79
CA MET A 503 1.65 -31.09 -16.18
C MET A 503 1.49 -29.58 -16.42
N LYS A 504 1.52 -28.75 -15.37
CA LYS A 504 1.44 -27.28 -15.45
C LYS A 504 2.84 -26.68 -15.66
N SER A 505 2.89 -25.50 -16.28
CA SER A 505 4.12 -24.77 -16.53
C SER A 505 4.86 -24.40 -15.23
N GLU A 506 6.16 -24.16 -15.32
CA GLU A 506 6.97 -23.70 -14.18
C GLU A 506 6.50 -22.33 -13.63
N PRO A 507 6.12 -21.32 -14.46
CA PRO A 507 5.45 -20.12 -13.96
C PRO A 507 4.15 -20.40 -13.21
N TRP A 508 3.26 -21.24 -13.76
CA TRP A 508 1.99 -21.58 -13.13
C TRP A 508 2.19 -22.23 -11.76
N ARG A 509 3.10 -23.22 -11.68
CA ARG A 509 3.42 -23.92 -10.44
C ARG A 509 4.02 -22.99 -9.38
N ARG A 510 4.90 -22.06 -9.76
CA ARG A 510 5.47 -21.07 -8.81
C ARG A 510 4.42 -20.08 -8.31
N GLY A 511 3.58 -19.54 -9.18
CA GLY A 511 2.49 -18.66 -8.76
C GLY A 511 1.48 -19.37 -7.85
N TYR A 512 1.14 -20.63 -8.13
CA TYR A 512 0.22 -21.41 -7.29
C TYR A 512 0.83 -21.71 -5.91
N PHE A 513 2.11 -22.09 -5.85
CA PHE A 513 2.86 -22.20 -4.58
C PHE A 513 2.86 -20.88 -3.80
N GLN A 514 3.13 -19.75 -4.46
CA GLN A 514 3.12 -18.42 -3.85
C GLN A 514 1.75 -18.08 -3.25
N ALA A 515 0.66 -18.34 -3.99
CA ALA A 515 -0.70 -18.12 -3.50
C ALA A 515 -1.04 -19.00 -2.28
N LEU A 516 -0.60 -20.26 -2.26
CA LEU A 516 -0.78 -21.16 -1.11
C LEU A 516 0.05 -20.73 0.11
N MET A 517 1.31 -20.32 -0.07
CA MET A 517 2.16 -19.82 1.02
C MET A 517 1.61 -18.52 1.62
N GLY A 518 1.17 -17.59 0.78
CA GLY A 518 0.52 -16.36 1.24
C GLY A 518 -0.81 -16.64 1.96
N ALA A 519 -1.57 -17.65 1.52
CA ALA A 519 -2.82 -18.04 2.19
C ALA A 519 -2.55 -18.69 3.55
N ALA A 520 -1.50 -19.51 3.68
CA ALA A 520 -1.03 -20.03 4.96
C ALA A 520 -0.66 -18.88 5.91
N LYS A 521 0.23 -17.97 5.48
CA LYS A 521 0.65 -16.79 6.27
C LYS A 521 -0.55 -15.91 6.69
N ALA A 522 -1.52 -15.73 5.79
CA ALA A 522 -2.74 -14.98 6.11
C ALA A 522 -3.63 -15.74 7.10
N ALA A 523 -3.73 -17.07 7.01
CA ALA A 523 -4.46 -17.89 7.98
C ALA A 523 -3.83 -17.82 9.38
N GLU A 524 -2.50 -17.84 9.50
CA GLU A 524 -1.79 -17.73 10.80
C GLU A 524 -2.15 -16.42 11.52
N ASN A 525 -2.25 -15.32 10.76
CA ASN A 525 -2.59 -13.99 11.28
C ASN A 525 -4.11 -13.79 11.48
N LEU A 526 -4.94 -14.72 10.99
CA LEU A 526 -6.40 -14.74 11.15
C LEU A 526 -6.89 -15.85 12.09
N GLU A 527 -5.98 -16.51 12.82
CA GLU A 527 -6.37 -17.55 13.75
C GLU A 527 -7.29 -16.99 14.85
N GLY A 528 -8.45 -17.61 15.07
CA GLY A 528 -9.47 -17.11 15.99
C GLY A 528 -10.22 -15.84 15.52
N TRP A 529 -10.03 -15.41 14.26
CA TRP A 529 -10.88 -14.39 13.64
C TRP A 529 -12.12 -15.01 13.01
N LEU A 530 -13.20 -14.23 13.03
CA LEU A 530 -14.48 -14.56 12.45
C LEU A 530 -14.85 -13.52 11.40
N THR A 531 -15.42 -13.96 10.29
CA THR A 531 -16.00 -13.12 9.24
C THR A 531 -17.52 -13.21 9.29
N ASP A 532 -18.19 -12.06 9.46
CA ASP A 532 -19.65 -11.98 9.30
C ASP A 532 -19.99 -11.98 7.81
N TRP A 533 -20.73 -12.99 7.34
CA TRP A 533 -21.01 -13.17 5.91
C TRP A 533 -22.05 -12.16 5.37
N LYS A 534 -22.87 -11.55 6.23
CA LYS A 534 -23.82 -10.48 5.87
C LYS A 534 -23.12 -9.15 5.73
N LEU A 535 -22.27 -8.81 6.71
CA LEU A 535 -21.59 -7.52 6.80
C LEU A 535 -20.27 -7.49 6.01
N ARG A 536 -19.71 -8.65 5.64
CA ARG A 536 -18.38 -8.81 5.02
C ARG A 536 -17.26 -8.16 5.82
N LEU A 537 -17.44 -8.10 7.13
CA LEU A 537 -16.44 -7.62 8.09
C LEU A 537 -15.82 -8.81 8.81
N SER A 538 -14.52 -8.70 9.10
CA SER A 538 -13.80 -9.70 9.89
C SER A 538 -13.25 -9.05 11.16
N ALA A 539 -13.35 -9.74 12.29
CA ALA A 539 -12.81 -9.29 13.57
C ALA A 539 -12.33 -10.51 14.40
N PRO A 540 -11.41 -10.30 15.36
CA PRO A 540 -11.11 -11.31 16.38
C PRO A 540 -12.38 -11.72 17.14
N ALA A 541 -12.51 -12.99 17.53
CA ALA A 541 -13.68 -13.51 18.25
C ALA A 541 -14.06 -12.72 19.52
N GLU A 542 -13.09 -12.05 20.17
CA GLU A 542 -13.35 -11.17 21.32
C GLU A 542 -14.29 -9.98 21.01
N TYR A 543 -14.43 -9.56 19.75
CA TYR A 543 -15.38 -8.53 19.29
C TYR A 543 -16.68 -9.10 18.70
N VAL A 544 -16.89 -10.42 18.71
CA VAL A 544 -18.11 -11.05 18.19
C VAL A 544 -19.06 -11.34 19.35
N ALA A 545 -20.31 -10.85 19.24
CA ALA A 545 -21.35 -11.09 20.23
C ALA A 545 -22.05 -12.43 19.96
N GLY A 546 -22.19 -13.27 20.97
CA GLY A 546 -22.94 -14.53 20.83
C GLY A 546 -22.87 -15.44 22.05
N PRO A 547 -23.42 -16.67 21.97
CA PRO A 547 -23.40 -17.63 23.06
C PRO A 547 -22.01 -17.98 23.58
N SER A 548 -20.99 -18.01 22.70
CA SER A 548 -19.60 -18.29 23.08
C SER A 548 -18.88 -17.08 23.68
N ASN A 549 -19.40 -15.87 23.43
CA ASN A 549 -18.86 -14.61 23.96
C ASN A 549 -20.01 -13.66 24.37
N PRO A 550 -20.61 -13.87 25.57
CA PRO A 550 -21.76 -13.08 26.03
C PRO A 550 -21.37 -11.66 26.49
N HIS A 551 -20.07 -11.36 26.63
CA HIS A 551 -19.54 -10.08 27.05
C HIS A 551 -18.41 -9.63 26.11
N PRO A 552 -18.73 -9.36 24.83
CA PRO A 552 -17.73 -9.03 23.83
C PRO A 552 -17.11 -7.66 24.11
N LYS A 553 -15.88 -7.46 23.64
CA LYS A 553 -15.26 -6.13 23.61
C LYS A 553 -16.07 -5.20 22.72
N PRO A 554 -16.18 -3.90 23.07
CA PRO A 554 -16.81 -2.91 22.20
C PRO A 554 -16.11 -2.89 20.85
N SER A 555 -16.87 -2.97 19.76
CA SER A 555 -16.31 -2.85 18.42
C SER A 555 -15.57 -1.52 18.22
N PRO A 556 -14.47 -1.48 17.44
CA PRO A 556 -13.79 -0.24 17.10
C PRO A 556 -14.76 0.82 16.54
N ALA A 557 -14.52 2.08 16.87
CA ALA A 557 -15.45 3.18 16.59
C ALA A 557 -15.93 3.19 15.13
N GLY A 558 -17.25 3.18 14.94
CA GLY A 558 -17.89 3.17 13.62
C GLY A 558 -18.05 1.80 12.95
N LYS A 559 -17.59 0.69 13.58
CA LYS A 559 -17.89 -0.67 13.11
C LYS A 559 -19.10 -1.26 13.86
N PRO A 560 -20.04 -1.95 13.17
CA PRO A 560 -21.11 -2.68 13.84
C PRO A 560 -20.55 -3.88 14.62
N GLN A 561 -21.22 -4.25 15.71
CA GLN A 561 -20.88 -5.46 16.47
C GLN A 561 -21.28 -6.71 15.67
N LEU A 562 -20.30 -7.53 15.30
CA LEU A 562 -20.51 -8.81 14.63
C LEU A 562 -21.33 -9.75 15.52
N GLN A 563 -22.16 -10.59 14.90
CA GLN A 563 -23.00 -11.58 15.60
C GLN A 563 -22.54 -12.99 15.25
N GLU A 564 -22.33 -13.83 16.26
CA GLU A 564 -21.78 -15.19 16.11
C GLU A 564 -22.64 -16.07 15.19
N GLU A 565 -23.97 -15.92 15.24
CA GLU A 565 -24.94 -16.56 14.35
C GLU A 565 -24.73 -16.27 12.84
N ASN A 566 -24.01 -15.19 12.52
CA ASN A 566 -23.73 -14.75 11.15
C ASN A 566 -22.25 -14.88 10.80
N CYS A 567 -21.45 -15.51 11.66
CA CYS A 567 -20.01 -15.63 11.51
C CYS A 567 -19.57 -17.02 11.01
N GLU A 568 -18.57 -17.01 10.14
CA GLU A 568 -17.76 -18.18 9.76
C GLU A 568 -16.28 -17.90 10.11
N PRO A 569 -15.40 -18.92 10.24
CA PRO A 569 -13.96 -18.70 10.40
C PRO A 569 -13.42 -17.81 9.28
N ALA A 570 -12.61 -16.80 9.63
CA ALA A 570 -12.14 -15.82 8.65
C ALA A 570 -11.20 -16.42 7.59
N SER A 571 -10.56 -17.54 7.92
CA SER A 571 -9.77 -18.39 7.03
C SER A 571 -9.93 -19.86 7.40
N GLU A 572 -9.62 -20.76 6.46
CA GLU A 572 -9.24 -22.14 6.78
C GLU A 572 -7.99 -22.13 7.68
N PRO A 573 -7.76 -23.16 8.52
CA PRO A 573 -6.55 -23.30 9.33
C PRO A 573 -5.26 -23.30 8.48
N PRO A 574 -4.13 -22.76 8.98
CA PRO A 574 -2.84 -22.75 8.26
C PRO A 574 -2.41 -24.13 7.75
N GLU A 575 -2.69 -25.17 8.53
CA GLU A 575 -2.40 -26.58 8.22
C GLU A 575 -2.97 -27.01 6.87
N VAL A 576 -4.16 -26.53 6.51
CA VAL A 576 -4.82 -26.87 5.24
C VAL A 576 -3.96 -26.45 4.06
N PHE A 577 -3.35 -25.27 4.12
CA PHE A 577 -2.49 -24.75 3.07
C PHE A 577 -1.11 -25.42 3.06
N TYR A 578 -0.48 -25.60 4.24
CA TYR A 578 0.82 -26.25 4.34
C TYR A 578 0.78 -27.72 3.91
N ILE A 579 -0.18 -28.51 4.41
CA ILE A 579 -0.35 -29.91 4.02
C ILE A 579 -0.71 -30.02 2.53
N LYS A 580 -1.53 -29.11 1.99
CA LYS A 580 -1.80 -29.04 0.53
C LYS A 580 -0.51 -28.82 -0.27
N ILE A 581 0.41 -27.94 0.15
CA ILE A 581 1.70 -27.76 -0.54
C ILE A 581 2.56 -29.03 -0.46
N LEU A 582 2.71 -29.60 0.74
CA LEU A 582 3.61 -30.73 0.99
C LEU A 582 3.15 -31.99 0.24
N THR A 583 1.83 -32.20 0.15
CA THR A 583 1.23 -33.31 -0.61
C THR A 583 1.10 -33.05 -2.11
N THR A 584 1.12 -31.80 -2.60
CA THR A 584 1.02 -31.48 -4.04
C THR A 584 2.21 -32.06 -4.83
N ASN A 585 1.94 -32.74 -5.94
CA ASN A 585 2.98 -33.23 -6.87
C ASN A 585 3.32 -32.17 -7.92
N GLY A 586 4.60 -32.03 -8.26
CA GLY A 586 5.12 -31.02 -9.21
C GLY A 586 5.79 -29.79 -8.57
N PHE A 587 5.71 -29.60 -7.25
CA PHE A 587 6.54 -28.60 -6.56
C PHE A 587 7.97 -29.11 -6.33
N SER A 588 8.94 -28.21 -6.42
CA SER A 588 10.37 -28.50 -6.19
C SER A 588 10.65 -28.83 -4.72
N THR A 589 11.78 -29.51 -4.47
CA THR A 589 12.24 -29.82 -3.10
C THR A 589 12.36 -28.56 -2.24
N LYS A 590 12.95 -27.47 -2.76
CA LYS A 590 13.01 -26.17 -2.09
C LYS A 590 11.62 -25.67 -1.66
N GLN A 591 10.63 -25.68 -2.56
CA GLN A 591 9.27 -25.24 -2.22
C GLN A 591 8.63 -26.07 -1.10
N LYS A 592 8.83 -27.40 -1.13
CA LYS A 592 8.34 -28.28 -0.06
C LYS A 592 9.07 -28.07 1.26
N VAL A 593 10.39 -27.87 1.23
CA VAL A 593 11.19 -27.50 2.42
C VAL A 593 10.76 -26.15 2.97
N ASP A 594 10.53 -25.15 2.12
CA ASP A 594 10.09 -23.80 2.52
C ASP A 594 8.72 -23.85 3.24
N ALA A 595 7.78 -24.67 2.74
CA ALA A 595 6.48 -24.89 3.39
C ALA A 595 6.58 -25.69 4.69
N ALA A 596 7.40 -26.74 4.74
CA ALA A 596 7.58 -27.55 5.95
C ALA A 596 8.25 -26.75 7.07
N LEU A 597 9.26 -25.95 6.76
CA LEU A 597 9.93 -25.09 7.73
C LEU A 597 9.00 -24.01 8.27
N ALA A 598 8.26 -23.31 7.40
CA ALA A 598 7.29 -22.31 7.84
C ALA A 598 6.20 -22.92 8.76
N TYR A 599 5.68 -24.10 8.39
CA TYR A 599 4.70 -24.81 9.22
C TYR A 599 5.29 -25.22 10.58
N ALA A 600 6.52 -25.73 10.61
CA ALA A 600 7.20 -26.10 11.85
C ALA A 600 7.47 -24.86 12.73
N ASP A 601 7.94 -23.76 12.16
CA ASP A 601 8.19 -22.49 12.86
C ASP A 601 6.91 -21.93 13.50
N TRP A 602 5.77 -22.03 12.80
CA TRP A 602 4.46 -21.65 13.34
C TRP A 602 4.03 -22.57 14.49
N LEU A 603 4.12 -23.89 14.35
CA LEU A 603 3.84 -24.84 15.44
C LEU A 603 4.72 -24.56 16.68
N ASP A 604 5.99 -24.20 16.47
CA ASP A 604 6.92 -23.86 17.55
C ASP A 604 6.58 -22.51 18.21
N TYR A 605 6.05 -21.54 17.45
CA TYR A 605 5.46 -20.30 17.98
C TYR A 605 4.21 -20.58 18.81
N LYS A 606 3.34 -21.50 18.36
CA LYS A 606 2.17 -22.00 19.11
C LYS A 606 2.53 -22.82 20.35
N GLY A 607 3.81 -23.15 20.55
CA GLY A 607 4.29 -23.95 21.67
C GLY A 607 4.08 -25.47 21.51
N LEU A 608 3.66 -25.93 20.33
CA LEU A 608 3.43 -27.34 19.99
C LEU A 608 4.74 -28.05 19.62
N LYS A 609 5.75 -27.94 20.51
CA LYS A 609 7.14 -28.32 20.25
C LYS A 609 7.33 -29.76 19.75
N GLY A 610 6.50 -30.71 20.20
CA GLY A 610 6.53 -32.09 19.72
C GLY A 610 6.17 -32.19 18.25
N THR A 611 4.99 -31.66 17.88
CA THR A 611 4.51 -31.61 16.50
C THR A 611 5.45 -30.79 15.60
N ALA A 612 5.95 -29.65 16.08
CA ALA A 612 6.93 -28.84 15.37
C ALA A 612 8.19 -29.65 15.01
N ARG A 613 8.72 -30.42 15.99
CA ARG A 613 9.86 -31.32 15.77
C ARG A 613 9.57 -32.37 14.70
N ASP A 614 8.38 -32.97 14.71
CA ASP A 614 8.00 -33.97 13.70
C ASP A 614 7.93 -33.35 12.29
N VAL A 615 7.48 -32.10 12.16
CA VAL A 615 7.49 -31.36 10.89
C VAL A 615 8.92 -30.95 10.47
N TYR A 616 9.82 -30.56 11.39
CA TYR A 616 11.24 -30.35 11.06
C TYR A 616 11.94 -31.64 10.61
N ASN A 617 11.62 -32.79 11.23
CA ASN A 617 12.10 -34.09 10.78
C ASN A 617 11.58 -34.40 9.37
N TRP A 618 10.31 -34.14 9.10
CA TRP A 618 9.74 -34.31 7.76
C TRP A 618 10.38 -33.36 6.72
N ALA A 619 10.72 -32.13 7.10
CA ALA A 619 11.50 -31.21 6.26
C ALA A 619 12.89 -31.78 5.95
N MET A 620 13.53 -32.46 6.91
CA MET A 620 14.82 -33.15 6.72
C MET A 620 14.67 -34.34 5.77
N ASP A 621 13.61 -35.13 5.90
CA ASP A 621 13.34 -36.25 4.99
C ASP A 621 13.07 -35.76 3.54
N ILE A 622 12.34 -34.65 3.37
CA ILE A 622 12.13 -34.01 2.06
C ILE A 622 13.45 -33.52 1.47
N ALA A 623 14.31 -32.86 2.27
CA ALA A 623 15.62 -32.39 1.83
C ALA A 623 16.57 -33.56 1.50
N ALA A 624 16.52 -34.64 2.28
CA ALA A 624 17.28 -35.87 2.08
C ALA A 624 16.87 -36.61 0.79
N ALA A 625 15.56 -36.71 0.53
CA ALA A 625 15.02 -37.30 -0.69
C ALA A 625 15.35 -36.48 -1.95
N GLY A 626 15.73 -35.21 -1.81
CA GLY A 626 16.23 -34.37 -2.90
C GLY A 626 17.67 -34.66 -3.34
N LEU A 627 18.46 -35.39 -2.54
CA LEU A 627 19.86 -35.67 -2.83
C LEU A 627 20.02 -36.79 -3.88
N PRO A 628 21.04 -36.71 -4.76
CA PRO A 628 21.35 -37.78 -5.73
C PRO A 628 22.08 -38.98 -5.09
N PHE A 629 22.27 -38.98 -3.77
CA PHE A 629 22.96 -40.02 -3.00
C PHE A 629 22.36 -40.14 -1.59
N ASP A 630 22.70 -41.21 -0.87
CA ASP A 630 22.27 -41.43 0.52
C ASP A 630 22.66 -40.27 1.45
N ALA A 631 21.65 -39.60 2.02
CA ALA A 631 21.79 -38.48 2.94
C ALA A 631 22.67 -38.79 4.16
N ALA A 632 22.75 -40.07 4.57
CA ALA A 632 23.62 -40.51 5.66
C ALA A 632 25.12 -40.27 5.38
N ARG A 633 25.52 -39.89 4.16
CA ARG A 633 26.88 -39.43 3.83
C ARG A 633 27.18 -38.01 4.34
N VAL A 634 26.20 -37.12 4.33
CA VAL A 634 26.37 -35.67 4.60
C VAL A 634 25.69 -35.17 5.87
N VAL A 635 24.69 -35.90 6.40
CA VAL A 635 23.96 -35.53 7.61
C VAL A 635 23.58 -36.77 8.43
N ASP A 636 23.42 -36.60 9.74
CA ASP A 636 22.60 -37.50 10.55
C ASP A 636 21.16 -36.96 10.59
N THR A 637 20.25 -37.58 9.84
CA THR A 637 18.88 -37.09 9.66
C THR A 637 18.07 -37.03 10.96
N LYS A 638 18.47 -37.74 12.02
CA LYS A 638 17.80 -37.73 13.33
C LYS A 638 18.21 -36.56 14.22
N THR A 639 19.40 -36.00 13.99
CA THR A 639 19.99 -34.94 14.82
C THR A 639 20.24 -33.65 14.06
N GLY A 640 20.20 -33.66 12.72
CA GLY A 640 20.57 -32.53 11.87
C GLY A 640 22.07 -32.22 11.86
N VAL A 641 22.91 -33.03 12.50
CA VAL A 641 24.36 -32.76 12.57
C VAL A 641 25.01 -33.12 11.23
N LEU A 642 25.70 -32.15 10.61
CA LEU A 642 26.36 -32.33 9.33
C LEU A 642 27.68 -33.10 9.45
N LYS A 643 27.83 -34.13 8.61
CA LYS A 643 29.04 -34.95 8.47
C LYS A 643 30.05 -34.21 7.61
N ASN A 644 30.92 -33.47 8.29
CA ASN A 644 31.98 -32.66 7.69
C ASN A 644 33.17 -33.53 7.23
N ASN A 645 32.92 -34.40 6.26
CA ASN A 645 33.91 -35.27 5.61
C ASN A 645 34.54 -34.56 4.40
N ASN A 646 35.74 -34.98 3.96
CA ASN A 646 36.47 -34.31 2.87
C ASN A 646 36.01 -34.73 1.45
N GLN A 647 34.82 -35.33 1.31
CA GLN A 647 34.36 -35.98 0.06
C GLN A 647 33.01 -35.45 -0.41
N ASP A 648 32.05 -35.32 0.51
CA ASP A 648 30.68 -34.93 0.19
C ASP A 648 30.30 -33.64 0.92
N ILE A 649 29.67 -32.70 0.21
CA ILE A 649 29.17 -31.44 0.75
C ILE A 649 27.65 -31.52 0.84
N ALA A 650 27.08 -31.07 1.96
CA ALA A 650 25.63 -31.00 2.13
C ALA A 650 24.98 -30.00 1.17
N SER A 651 23.76 -30.28 0.71
CA SER A 651 22.99 -29.36 -0.12
C SER A 651 22.45 -28.17 0.66
N GLU A 652 22.06 -27.11 -0.05
CA GLU A 652 21.50 -25.90 0.59
C GLU A 652 20.25 -26.22 1.42
N ASN A 653 19.35 -27.07 0.92
CA ASN A 653 18.17 -27.51 1.67
C ASN A 653 18.56 -28.23 2.98
N ILE A 654 19.57 -29.11 2.95
CA ILE A 654 20.04 -29.82 4.16
C ILE A 654 20.66 -28.84 5.16
N MET A 655 21.45 -27.86 4.72
CA MET A 655 22.02 -26.83 5.61
C MET A 655 20.93 -25.96 6.24
N ARG A 656 19.91 -25.56 5.47
CA ARG A 656 18.78 -24.75 5.94
C ARG A 656 17.94 -25.49 6.98
N VAL A 657 17.52 -26.72 6.69
CA VAL A 657 16.73 -27.52 7.66
C VAL A 657 17.53 -27.81 8.92
N SER A 658 18.82 -28.14 8.81
CA SER A 658 19.69 -28.33 9.98
C SER A 658 19.77 -27.07 10.84
N THR A 659 19.86 -25.90 10.22
CA THR A 659 19.87 -24.61 10.93
C THR A 659 18.55 -24.34 11.66
N ALA A 660 17.41 -24.59 11.01
CA ALA A 660 16.10 -24.43 11.63
C ALA A 660 15.88 -25.41 12.81
N LEU A 661 16.28 -26.68 12.64
CA LEU A 661 16.25 -27.69 13.70
C LEU A 661 17.14 -27.27 14.89
N ALA A 662 18.29 -26.64 14.64
CA ALA A 662 19.15 -26.09 15.71
C ALA A 662 18.47 -24.94 16.48
N VAL A 663 17.74 -24.05 15.79
CA VAL A 663 16.91 -23.00 16.42
C VAL A 663 15.80 -23.64 17.28
N HIS A 664 15.12 -24.67 16.78
CA HIS A 664 14.12 -25.42 17.55
C HIS A 664 14.71 -26.06 18.82
N HIS A 665 15.87 -26.73 18.73
CA HIS A 665 16.56 -27.27 19.90
C HIS A 665 16.93 -26.17 20.91
N ALA A 666 17.40 -25.01 20.44
CA ALA A 666 17.71 -23.86 21.29
C ALA A 666 16.45 -23.32 22.01
N ARG A 667 15.34 -23.11 21.29
CA ARG A 667 14.02 -22.71 21.83
C ARG A 667 13.40 -23.78 22.75
N SER A 668 13.82 -25.02 22.62
CA SER A 668 13.44 -26.14 23.50
C SER A 668 14.35 -26.29 24.73
N GLY A 669 15.43 -25.51 24.83
CA GLY A 669 16.39 -25.57 25.94
C GLY A 669 17.51 -26.61 25.77
N ASP A 670 17.52 -27.35 24.66
CA ASP A 670 18.57 -28.30 24.31
C ASP A 670 19.74 -27.58 23.61
N LEU A 671 20.42 -26.75 24.41
CA LEU A 671 21.51 -25.88 23.95
C LEU A 671 22.73 -26.67 23.48
N GLN A 672 22.95 -27.89 24.00
CA GLN A 672 24.07 -28.74 23.61
C GLN A 672 23.88 -29.31 22.19
N THR A 673 22.70 -29.85 21.89
CA THR A 673 22.40 -30.33 20.54
C THR A 673 22.41 -29.16 19.55
N ALA A 674 21.75 -28.04 19.88
CA ALA A 674 21.75 -26.83 19.04
C ALA A 674 23.17 -26.35 18.69
N LEU A 675 24.05 -26.21 19.69
CA LEU A 675 25.45 -25.81 19.47
C LEU A 675 26.20 -26.79 18.56
N SER A 676 25.95 -28.09 18.71
CA SER A 676 26.58 -29.12 17.87
C SER A 676 26.15 -29.00 16.40
N ILE A 677 24.86 -28.74 16.15
CA ILE A 677 24.32 -28.56 14.80
C ILE A 677 24.85 -27.26 14.19
N PHE A 678 24.70 -26.11 14.85
CA PHE A 678 25.19 -24.82 14.35
C PHE A 678 26.69 -24.86 14.02
N THR A 679 27.50 -25.47 14.90
CA THR A 679 28.94 -25.66 14.65
C THR A 679 29.21 -26.57 13.45
N SER A 680 28.38 -27.60 13.22
CA SER A 680 28.50 -28.48 12.05
C SER A 680 28.12 -27.76 10.74
N VAL A 681 27.10 -26.91 10.76
CA VAL A 681 26.66 -26.11 9.61
C VAL A 681 27.69 -25.03 9.27
N LEU A 682 28.21 -24.31 10.27
CA LEU A 682 29.26 -23.31 10.07
C LEU A 682 30.54 -23.93 9.48
N LYS A 683 30.93 -25.14 9.94
CA LYS A 683 32.05 -25.89 9.37
C LYS A 683 31.81 -26.31 7.92
N ALA A 684 30.58 -26.66 7.55
CA ALA A 684 30.26 -27.03 6.17
C ALA A 684 30.29 -25.81 5.24
N ARG A 685 29.71 -24.68 5.69
CA ARG A 685 29.70 -23.41 4.95
C ARG A 685 31.10 -22.84 4.69
N ARG A 686 32.01 -22.96 5.67
CA ARG A 686 33.44 -22.58 5.52
C ARG A 686 34.25 -23.48 4.57
N ARG A 687 33.68 -24.59 4.10
CA ARG A 687 34.32 -25.54 3.16
C ARG A 687 33.74 -25.48 1.75
N LEU A 688 32.74 -24.62 1.53
CA LEU A 688 32.16 -24.46 0.19
C LEU A 688 33.22 -23.95 -0.79
N PRO A 689 33.22 -24.44 -2.04
CA PRO A 689 34.09 -23.88 -3.07
C PRO A 689 33.71 -22.42 -3.34
N GLU A 690 34.71 -21.60 -3.65
CA GLU A 690 34.48 -20.26 -4.18
C GLU A 690 33.77 -20.34 -5.54
N ASP A 691 32.94 -19.35 -5.86
CA ASP A 691 32.28 -19.27 -7.17
C ASP A 691 33.33 -19.26 -8.30
N PRO A 692 33.35 -20.27 -9.20
CA PRO A 692 34.33 -20.34 -10.29
C PRO A 692 34.08 -19.28 -11.38
N SER A 693 32.97 -18.56 -11.32
CA SER A 693 32.65 -17.43 -12.20
C SER A 693 32.91 -16.10 -11.47
N PRO A 694 34.13 -15.53 -11.54
CA PRO A 694 34.32 -14.15 -11.15
C PRO A 694 33.55 -13.25 -12.13
N LYS A 695 32.29 -12.95 -11.79
CA LYS A 695 31.53 -11.89 -12.45
C LYS A 695 32.43 -10.64 -12.42
N PRO A 696 32.79 -10.06 -13.57
CA PRO A 696 33.65 -8.90 -13.56
C PRO A 696 32.93 -7.82 -12.76
N ARG A 697 33.52 -7.39 -11.64
CA ARG A 697 33.04 -6.22 -10.88
C ARG A 697 32.85 -5.11 -11.90
N ARG A 698 31.59 -4.74 -12.17
CA ARG A 698 31.33 -3.59 -13.02
C ARG A 698 32.07 -2.42 -12.35
N PRO A 699 32.90 -1.66 -13.09
CA PRO A 699 33.47 -0.46 -12.51
C PRO A 699 32.28 0.37 -12.03
N ALA A 700 32.33 0.80 -10.76
CA ALA A 700 31.25 1.59 -10.15
C ALA A 700 30.83 2.64 -11.16
N SER A 701 29.57 2.57 -11.61
CA SER A 701 29.08 3.45 -12.66
C SER A 701 29.31 4.87 -12.17
N GLN A 702 30.20 5.61 -12.84
CA GLN A 702 30.34 7.04 -12.60
C GLN A 702 28.93 7.62 -12.66
N PRO A 703 28.55 8.54 -11.76
CA PRO A 703 27.22 9.12 -11.76
C PRO A 703 27.00 9.77 -13.12
N THR A 704 26.27 9.07 -13.99
CA THR A 704 25.91 9.57 -15.31
C THR A 704 25.03 10.76 -15.04
N GLY A 705 25.51 11.95 -15.42
CA GLY A 705 24.84 13.21 -15.12
C GLY A 705 23.35 13.09 -15.40
N HIS A 706 22.54 13.48 -14.43
CA HIS A 706 21.08 13.34 -14.47
C HIS A 706 20.55 14.11 -15.70
N PHE A 707 20.26 13.38 -16.78
CA PHE A 707 19.71 13.98 -17.99
C PHE A 707 18.23 14.28 -17.72
N PRO A 708 17.72 15.48 -18.04
CA PRO A 708 16.36 15.93 -17.66
C PRO A 708 15.19 15.14 -18.30
N PHE A 709 15.48 14.02 -18.96
CA PHE A 709 14.50 13.11 -19.54
C PHE A 709 14.78 11.63 -19.19
N SER A 710 15.77 11.31 -18.34
CA SER A 710 16.10 9.91 -18.01
C SER A 710 14.92 9.18 -17.40
N ASP A 711 14.18 9.85 -16.51
CA ASP A 711 13.14 9.20 -15.72
C ASP A 711 11.84 9.10 -16.50
N LEU A 712 11.57 10.06 -17.38
CA LEU A 712 10.51 9.96 -18.39
C LEU A 712 10.82 8.82 -19.38
N VAL A 713 12.05 8.72 -19.88
CA VAL A 713 12.47 7.63 -20.78
C VAL A 713 12.48 6.27 -20.06
N ASN A 714 12.81 6.22 -18.77
CA ASN A 714 12.76 5.00 -17.97
C ASN A 714 11.31 4.60 -17.69
N LYS A 715 10.43 5.50 -17.23
CA LYS A 715 8.99 5.22 -17.08
C LYS A 715 8.36 4.76 -18.40
N ILE A 716 8.66 5.41 -19.53
CA ILE A 716 8.22 4.99 -20.86
C ILE A 716 8.80 3.61 -21.26
N LYS A 717 10.05 3.29 -20.93
CA LYS A 717 10.60 1.93 -21.13
C LYS A 717 9.92 0.89 -20.25
N THR A 718 9.63 1.21 -18.99
CA THR A 718 8.94 0.32 -18.03
C THR A 718 7.53 -0.02 -18.53
N ILE A 719 6.84 0.94 -19.15
CA ILE A 719 5.54 0.77 -19.82
C ILE A 719 5.65 -0.05 -21.12
N LEU A 720 6.70 0.17 -21.92
CA LEU A 720 6.84 -0.46 -23.25
C LEU A 720 7.52 -1.84 -23.25
N VAL A 721 8.24 -2.20 -22.18
CA VAL A 721 8.93 -3.49 -22.05
C VAL A 721 8.11 -4.42 -21.14
N PRO A 722 7.52 -5.50 -21.67
CA PRO A 722 6.74 -6.43 -20.85
C PRO A 722 7.64 -7.14 -19.83
N VAL A 723 7.17 -7.25 -18.60
CA VAL A 723 7.89 -7.92 -17.51
C VAL A 723 8.10 -9.39 -17.87
N LYS A 724 9.36 -9.82 -17.99
CA LYS A 724 9.69 -11.24 -18.06
C LYS A 724 9.51 -11.83 -16.67
N TYR A 725 8.60 -12.80 -16.51
CA TYR A 725 8.49 -13.56 -15.26
C TYR A 725 9.85 -14.19 -14.94
N PRO A 726 10.39 -14.04 -13.71
CA PRO A 726 11.77 -14.36 -13.39
C PRO A 726 12.06 -15.84 -13.62
N ASP A 727 13.30 -16.18 -13.98
CA ASP A 727 13.70 -17.57 -14.16
C ASP A 727 13.56 -18.38 -12.85
N ALA A 728 13.46 -19.70 -12.95
CA ALA A 728 13.19 -20.54 -11.78
C ALA A 728 14.39 -20.53 -10.81
N PRO A 729 14.16 -20.37 -9.48
CA PRO A 729 15.24 -20.49 -8.51
C PRO A 729 15.75 -21.95 -8.46
N PRO A 730 17.00 -22.18 -8.04
CA PRO A 730 17.54 -23.53 -7.89
C PRO A 730 16.73 -24.35 -6.88
N SER A 731 16.65 -25.66 -7.11
CA SER A 731 15.90 -26.62 -6.29
C SER A 731 16.41 -26.78 -4.86
N GLY A 732 17.60 -26.24 -4.55
CA GLY A 732 18.31 -26.35 -3.27
C GLY A 732 18.91 -27.73 -2.99
N ASN A 733 18.90 -28.63 -3.98
CA ASN A 733 19.39 -30.01 -3.85
C ASN A 733 20.90 -30.14 -4.11
N ASP A 734 21.50 -29.16 -4.77
CA ASP A 734 22.93 -29.05 -5.00
C ASP A 734 23.63 -28.38 -3.80
N PRO A 735 24.94 -28.62 -3.59
CA PRO A 735 25.75 -27.84 -2.66
C PRO A 735 25.79 -26.35 -3.06
N PRO A 736 25.64 -25.41 -2.11
CA PRO A 736 25.80 -23.98 -2.38
C PRO A 736 27.27 -23.63 -2.70
N VAL A 737 27.47 -22.52 -3.41
CA VAL A 737 28.81 -21.94 -3.65
C VAL A 737 29.06 -20.75 -2.72
N ARG A 738 30.33 -20.47 -2.42
CA ARG A 738 30.70 -19.35 -1.56
C ARG A 738 30.68 -18.04 -2.34
N THR A 739 29.70 -17.19 -2.04
CA THR A 739 29.52 -15.83 -2.59
C THR A 739 29.92 -14.76 -1.57
N VAL A 740 30.02 -13.49 -1.97
CA VAL A 740 30.27 -12.37 -1.02
C VAL A 740 29.23 -12.36 0.11
N GLY A 741 27.95 -12.52 -0.22
CA GLY A 741 26.86 -12.59 0.77
C GLY A 741 26.90 -13.79 1.73
N SER A 742 27.66 -14.86 1.42
CA SER A 742 27.74 -16.05 2.28
C SER A 742 28.39 -15.76 3.64
N ALA A 743 29.22 -14.71 3.74
CA ALA A 743 29.82 -14.27 5.00
C ALA A 743 28.77 -13.77 6.02
N CYS A 744 27.68 -13.16 5.57
CA CYS A 744 26.58 -12.77 6.48
C CYS A 744 25.79 -13.98 6.98
N GLU A 745 25.69 -15.05 6.18
CA GLU A 745 25.10 -16.32 6.63
C GLU A 745 26.02 -17.07 7.61
N GLU A 746 27.35 -16.96 7.47
CA GLU A 746 28.29 -17.38 8.51
C GLU A 746 28.15 -16.54 9.78
N ALA A 747 28.02 -15.21 9.67
CA ALA A 747 27.83 -14.31 10.80
C ALA A 747 26.55 -14.63 11.60
N GLY A 748 25.42 -14.90 10.94
CA GLY A 748 24.19 -15.32 11.61
C GLY A 748 24.37 -16.59 12.45
N LEU A 749 25.09 -17.59 11.93
CA LEU A 749 25.45 -18.81 12.68
C LEU A 749 26.40 -18.51 13.86
N MET A 750 27.37 -17.61 13.66
CA MET A 750 28.28 -17.18 14.72
C MET A 750 27.57 -16.46 15.86
N THR A 751 26.55 -15.67 15.57
CA THR A 751 25.72 -15.01 16.58
C THR A 751 24.98 -16.03 17.47
N TYR A 752 24.31 -17.02 16.90
CA TYR A 752 23.67 -18.11 17.67
C TYR A 752 24.68 -18.93 18.50
N ILE A 753 25.85 -19.23 17.93
CA ILE A 753 26.94 -19.91 18.65
C ILE A 753 27.43 -19.05 19.83
N GLY A 754 27.58 -17.74 19.62
CA GLY A 754 27.98 -16.78 20.65
C GLY A 754 26.99 -16.70 21.81
N GLU A 755 25.69 -16.59 21.52
CA GLU A 755 24.61 -16.64 22.52
C GLU A 755 24.67 -17.92 23.36
N ILE A 756 24.73 -19.08 22.72
CA ILE A 756 24.71 -20.37 23.40
C ILE A 756 25.97 -20.52 24.27
N ILE A 757 27.15 -20.17 23.76
CA ILE A 757 28.40 -20.23 24.54
C ILE A 757 28.35 -19.26 25.73
N TYR A 758 27.82 -18.04 25.54
CA TYR A 758 27.64 -17.05 26.60
C TYR A 758 26.70 -17.57 27.71
N ALA A 759 25.59 -18.20 27.32
CA ALA A 759 24.59 -18.72 28.25
C ALA A 759 25.06 -19.97 29.02
N THR A 760 25.88 -20.83 28.39
CA THR A 760 26.19 -22.17 28.91
C THR A 760 27.57 -22.33 29.55
N SER A 761 28.62 -21.70 29.01
CA SER A 761 30.01 -22.12 29.28
C SER A 761 30.97 -20.98 29.58
N SER A 762 31.13 -20.01 28.67
CA SER A 762 32.06 -18.89 28.84
C SER A 762 31.50 -17.61 28.24
N ARG A 763 31.25 -16.61 29.10
CA ARG A 763 30.71 -15.31 28.67
C ARG A 763 31.70 -14.52 27.83
N GLU A 764 32.99 -14.55 28.16
CA GLU A 764 34.00 -13.86 27.37
C GLU A 764 34.13 -14.50 25.98
N ASN A 765 34.08 -15.84 25.87
CA ASN A 765 34.12 -16.51 24.57
C ASN A 765 32.85 -16.22 23.76
N GLY A 766 31.67 -16.28 24.38
CA GLY A 766 30.41 -16.02 23.69
C GLY A 766 30.28 -14.58 23.20
N LEU A 767 30.77 -13.61 23.98
CA LEU A 767 30.93 -12.22 23.56
C LEU A 767 31.90 -12.09 22.38
N ALA A 768 33.06 -12.77 22.43
CA ALA A 768 34.03 -12.76 21.32
C ALA A 768 33.40 -13.30 20.02
N TRP A 769 32.70 -14.44 20.05
CA TRP A 769 31.96 -14.96 18.89
C TRP A 769 30.92 -13.97 18.35
N THR A 770 30.18 -13.29 19.23
CA THR A 770 29.15 -12.31 18.84
C THR A 770 29.76 -11.06 18.22
N ARG A 771 30.87 -10.56 18.79
CA ARG A 771 31.63 -9.43 18.23
C ARG A 771 32.22 -9.78 16.86
N ASP A 772 32.85 -10.94 16.74
CA ASP A 772 33.45 -11.41 15.49
C ASP A 772 32.38 -11.62 14.39
N ALA A 773 31.14 -11.96 14.78
CA ALA A 773 29.99 -12.00 13.87
C ALA A 773 29.58 -10.61 13.36
N VAL A 774 29.51 -9.61 14.26
CA VAL A 774 29.24 -8.21 13.90
C VAL A 774 30.35 -7.65 13.00
N ASP A 775 31.63 -7.93 13.31
CA ASP A 775 32.78 -7.54 12.49
C ASP A 775 32.67 -8.12 11.06
N MET A 776 32.30 -9.40 10.95
CA MET A 776 32.10 -10.08 9.66
C MET A 776 30.93 -9.50 8.86
N ALA A 777 29.79 -9.27 9.51
CA ALA A 777 28.60 -8.74 8.85
C ALA A 777 28.79 -7.26 8.43
N GLU A 778 29.49 -6.44 9.22
CA GLU A 778 29.79 -5.04 8.87
C GLU A 778 30.75 -4.97 7.68
N THR A 779 31.83 -5.75 7.72
CA THR A 779 32.81 -5.79 6.61
C THR A 779 32.11 -6.22 5.31
N THR A 780 31.29 -7.26 5.36
CA THR A 780 30.54 -7.74 4.19
C THR A 780 29.53 -6.72 3.68
N PHE A 781 28.77 -6.06 4.57
CA PHE A 781 27.82 -5.01 4.21
C PHE A 781 28.49 -3.83 3.49
N MET A 782 29.72 -3.47 3.87
CA MET A 782 30.49 -2.40 3.23
C MET A 782 31.14 -2.82 1.90
N GLU A 783 31.25 -4.12 1.62
CA GLU A 783 31.76 -4.66 0.34
C GLU A 783 30.68 -4.87 -0.73
N LEU A 784 29.42 -5.05 -0.32
CA LEU A 784 28.28 -5.28 -1.21
C LEU A 784 27.86 -3.99 -1.93
N SER A 785 27.44 -4.12 -3.18
CA SER A 785 26.97 -2.98 -3.98
C SER A 785 25.48 -2.66 -3.71
N ASN A 786 25.04 -1.50 -4.21
CA ASN A 786 23.62 -1.14 -4.25
C ASN A 786 22.86 -1.80 -5.43
N ASP A 787 23.51 -2.65 -6.24
CA ASP A 787 22.89 -3.24 -7.44
C ASP A 787 21.87 -4.34 -7.07
N ARG A 788 20.87 -4.54 -7.93
CA ARG A 788 19.82 -5.58 -7.76
C ARG A 788 20.36 -7.01 -7.58
N GLU A 789 21.58 -7.29 -8.01
CA GLU A 789 22.20 -8.61 -7.81
C GLU A 789 22.63 -8.87 -6.35
N ASP A 790 23.04 -7.82 -5.62
CA ASP A 790 23.51 -7.91 -4.24
C ASP A 790 22.41 -7.64 -3.20
N ALA A 791 21.28 -7.04 -3.59
CA ALA A 791 20.20 -6.61 -2.69
C ALA A 791 19.77 -7.67 -1.67
N ALA A 792 19.54 -8.92 -2.10
CA ALA A 792 19.13 -10.01 -1.21
C ALA A 792 20.25 -10.44 -0.23
N ALA A 793 21.53 -10.29 -0.60
CA ALA A 793 22.65 -10.52 0.30
C ALA A 793 22.79 -9.37 1.31
N ARG A 794 22.63 -8.13 0.84
CA ARG A 794 22.70 -6.92 1.67
C ARG A 794 21.62 -6.92 2.75
N GLU A 795 20.40 -7.28 2.40
CA GLU A 795 19.30 -7.40 3.37
C GLU A 795 19.62 -8.46 4.44
N ARG A 796 20.20 -9.62 4.06
CA ARG A 796 20.67 -10.60 5.07
C ARG A 796 21.76 -10.03 5.97
N CYS A 797 22.67 -9.23 5.45
CA CYS A 797 23.69 -8.54 6.26
C CYS A 797 23.08 -7.50 7.22
N ILE A 798 22.10 -6.72 6.76
CA ILE A 798 21.30 -5.78 7.56
C ILE A 798 20.67 -6.50 8.76
N GLN A 799 19.97 -7.61 8.52
CA GLN A 799 19.33 -8.40 9.58
C GLN A 799 20.36 -9.00 10.56
N CYS A 800 21.47 -9.54 10.05
CA CYS A 800 22.54 -10.09 10.89
C CYS A 800 23.23 -9.02 11.75
N LEU A 801 23.39 -7.80 11.23
CA LEU A 801 23.93 -6.66 11.97
C LEU A 801 23.01 -6.20 13.09
N LYS A 802 21.71 -6.03 12.82
CA LYS A 802 20.71 -5.67 13.84
C LYS A 802 20.73 -6.67 15.01
N VAL A 803 20.55 -7.96 14.71
CA VAL A 803 20.53 -9.03 15.73
C VAL A 803 21.88 -9.12 16.45
N GLY A 804 23.00 -9.06 15.74
CA GLY A 804 24.34 -9.14 16.34
C GLY A 804 24.66 -7.98 17.30
N LEU A 805 24.30 -6.75 16.93
CA LEU A 805 24.50 -5.56 17.77
C LEU A 805 23.62 -5.59 19.02
N ASP A 806 22.33 -5.91 18.88
CA ASP A 806 21.40 -6.01 20.01
C ASP A 806 21.80 -7.12 20.99
N ASN A 807 22.28 -8.24 20.46
CA ASN A 807 22.82 -9.35 21.26
C ASN A 807 24.08 -8.95 22.02
N TRP A 808 25.06 -8.33 21.35
CA TRP A 808 26.29 -7.87 21.99
C TRP A 808 25.97 -6.84 23.10
N LYS A 809 25.13 -5.84 22.79
CA LYS A 809 24.65 -4.84 23.75
C LYS A 809 23.98 -5.49 24.97
N THR A 810 23.06 -6.43 24.75
CA THR A 810 22.36 -7.15 25.82
C THR A 810 23.32 -7.98 26.69
N MET A 811 24.31 -8.65 26.08
CA MET A 811 25.32 -9.44 26.79
C MET A 811 26.26 -8.57 27.64
N VAL A 812 26.67 -7.40 27.13
CA VAL A 812 27.52 -6.45 27.85
C VAL A 812 26.76 -5.80 29.00
N GLN A 813 25.52 -5.35 28.79
CA GLN A 813 24.67 -4.78 29.84
C GLN A 813 24.46 -5.74 31.03
N LYS A 814 24.23 -7.03 30.76
CA LYS A 814 24.18 -8.07 31.79
C LYS A 814 25.50 -8.19 32.57
N GLN A 815 26.65 -7.98 31.92
CA GLN A 815 27.96 -8.03 32.56
C GLN A 815 28.29 -6.75 33.35
N VAL A 816 27.90 -5.56 32.88
CA VAL A 816 27.96 -4.29 33.62
C VAL A 816 27.15 -4.39 34.92
N ALA A 817 25.88 -4.82 34.83
CA ALA A 817 25.00 -5.00 36.00
C ALA A 817 25.57 -6.03 37.01
N LYS A 818 26.16 -7.13 36.51
CA LYS A 818 26.84 -8.11 37.37
C LYS A 818 28.09 -7.53 38.05
N ALA A 819 28.93 -6.81 37.32
CA ALA A 819 30.14 -6.19 37.86
C ALA A 819 29.82 -5.12 38.91
N GLN A 820 28.78 -4.31 38.68
CA GLN A 820 28.24 -3.36 39.66
C GLN A 820 27.81 -4.06 40.96
N LYS A 821 27.05 -5.16 40.87
CA LYS A 821 26.64 -5.95 42.04
C LYS A 821 27.84 -6.54 42.79
N GLU A 822 28.80 -7.11 42.07
CA GLU A 822 30.02 -7.67 42.68
C GLU A 822 30.92 -6.60 43.33
N GLU A 823 30.99 -5.40 42.77
CA GLU A 823 31.69 -4.26 43.39
C GLU A 823 30.98 -3.83 44.68
N GLN A 824 29.64 -3.74 44.70
CA GLN A 824 28.88 -3.43 45.92
C GLN A 824 29.07 -4.51 47.00
N GLU A 825 29.05 -5.78 46.64
CA GLU A 825 29.35 -6.88 47.56
C GLU A 825 30.80 -6.84 48.06
N ALA A 826 31.77 -6.50 47.20
CA ALA A 826 33.16 -6.34 47.59
C ALA A 826 33.33 -5.20 48.60
N LYS A 827 32.65 -4.06 48.41
CA LYS A 827 32.64 -2.93 49.36
C LYS A 827 32.08 -3.34 50.73
N LYS A 828 30.89 -3.95 50.76
CA LYS A 828 30.26 -4.48 51.99
C LYS A 828 31.09 -5.55 52.71
N LYS A 829 31.92 -6.31 51.97
CA LYS A 829 32.86 -7.29 52.53
C LYS A 829 34.16 -6.61 53.02
N ALA A 830 34.63 -5.57 52.34
CA ALA A 830 35.82 -4.80 52.73
C ALA A 830 35.60 -4.00 54.03
N GLU A 831 34.40 -3.43 54.25
CA GLU A 831 34.00 -2.80 55.51
C GLU A 831 34.13 -3.71 56.74
N LYS A 832 34.14 -5.04 56.53
CA LYS A 832 34.21 -6.07 57.59
C LYS A 832 35.56 -6.81 57.62
N ALA A 833 36.55 -6.42 56.81
CA ALA A 833 37.80 -7.14 56.63
C ALA A 833 38.99 -6.40 57.22
N TRP A 834 39.72 -7.05 58.14
CA TRP A 834 40.89 -6.47 58.83
C TRP A 834 42.10 -6.20 57.93
N TYR A 835 42.21 -6.87 56.78
CA TYR A 835 43.29 -6.62 55.79
C TYR A 835 42.85 -7.03 54.38
N GLY A 836 43.39 -6.36 53.35
CA GLY A 836 43.25 -6.75 51.94
C GLY A 836 41.93 -6.44 51.24
N GLY A 837 40.91 -5.94 51.93
CA GLY A 837 39.59 -5.62 51.35
C GLY A 837 39.65 -4.57 50.22
N GLU A 838 40.47 -3.53 50.39
CA GLU A 838 40.57 -2.41 49.44
C GLU A 838 41.10 -2.83 48.06
N LYS A 839 42.15 -3.68 48.01
CA LYS A 839 42.67 -4.24 46.74
C LYS A 839 41.60 -5.03 45.98
N ARG A 840 40.73 -5.75 46.71
CA ARG A 840 39.62 -6.51 46.12
C ARG A 840 38.52 -5.60 45.56
N VAL A 841 38.23 -4.48 46.23
CA VAL A 841 37.33 -3.45 45.71
C VAL A 841 37.91 -2.81 44.45
N GLN A 842 39.17 -2.37 44.48
CA GLN A 842 39.84 -1.76 43.33
C GLN A 842 39.82 -2.66 42.08
N ALA A 843 40.13 -3.95 42.24
CA ALA A 843 40.04 -4.94 41.16
C ALA A 843 38.62 -5.05 40.57
N LYS A 844 37.58 -5.05 41.42
CA LYS A 844 36.17 -5.12 40.96
C LYS A 844 35.69 -3.81 40.33
N THR A 845 36.15 -2.66 40.81
CA THR A 845 35.92 -1.37 40.15
C THR A 845 36.59 -1.32 38.77
N GLN A 846 37.79 -1.90 38.60
CA GLN A 846 38.45 -1.99 37.30
C GLN A 846 37.71 -2.94 36.34
N GLU A 847 37.20 -4.06 36.84
CA GLU A 847 36.35 -4.98 36.05
C GLU A 847 35.05 -4.31 35.60
N ARG A 848 34.36 -3.55 36.47
CA ARG A 848 33.20 -2.74 36.06
C ARG A 848 33.56 -1.74 34.97
N LYS A 849 34.66 -0.99 35.14
CA LYS A 849 35.11 0.00 34.14
C LYS A 849 35.45 -0.62 32.78
N ARG A 850 35.95 -1.86 32.74
CA ARG A 850 36.15 -2.61 31.49
C ARG A 850 34.82 -2.85 30.78
N TRP A 851 33.80 -3.34 31.50
CA TRP A 851 32.48 -3.60 30.91
C TRP A 851 31.76 -2.31 30.49
N GLU A 852 31.88 -1.22 31.26
CA GLU A 852 31.34 0.09 30.88
C GLU A 852 32.05 0.67 29.64
N ALA A 853 33.35 0.44 29.47
CA ALA A 853 34.05 0.79 28.24
C ALA A 853 33.57 -0.02 27.03
N GLU A 854 33.28 -1.32 27.21
CA GLU A 854 32.71 -2.16 26.16
C GLU A 854 31.27 -1.75 25.81
N GLU A 855 30.47 -1.32 26.79
CA GLU A 855 29.12 -0.79 26.57
C GLU A 855 29.14 0.49 25.73
N MET A 856 30.09 1.40 26.00
CA MET A 856 30.29 2.58 25.16
C MET A 856 30.71 2.21 23.73
N ILE A 857 31.58 1.21 23.54
CA ILE A 857 32.02 0.76 22.21
C ILE A 857 30.85 0.20 21.39
N VAL A 858 30.03 -0.69 21.96
CA VAL A 858 28.89 -1.25 21.22
C VAL A 858 27.81 -0.20 20.95
N GLN A 859 27.58 0.75 21.87
CA GLN A 859 26.62 1.83 21.66
C GLN A 859 27.08 2.84 20.60
N ASP A 860 28.36 3.22 20.57
CA ASP A 860 28.94 4.08 19.52
C ASP A 860 28.82 3.41 18.14
N ARG A 861 29.18 2.12 18.06
CA ARG A 861 29.08 1.34 16.82
C ARG A 861 27.63 1.19 16.35
N ALA A 862 26.68 0.96 17.26
CA ALA A 862 25.26 0.94 16.94
C ALA A 862 24.77 2.31 16.44
N ASN A 863 25.16 3.41 17.08
CA ASN A 863 24.82 4.77 16.63
C ASN A 863 25.37 5.08 15.22
N ARG A 864 26.55 4.54 14.86
CA ARG A 864 27.13 4.69 13.53
C ARG A 864 26.42 3.85 12.47
N LEU A 865 26.04 2.62 12.80
CA LEU A 865 25.56 1.64 11.83
C LEU A 865 24.04 1.63 11.65
N LEU A 866 23.26 1.80 12.71
CA LEU A 866 21.80 1.70 12.62
C LEU A 866 21.20 2.69 11.59
N PRO A 867 21.60 3.98 11.51
CA PRO A 867 21.11 4.88 10.47
C PRO A 867 21.42 4.38 9.05
N LEU A 868 22.65 3.90 8.81
CA LEU A 868 23.07 3.37 7.51
C LEU A 868 22.32 2.09 7.11
N ILE A 869 21.86 1.32 8.09
CA ILE A 869 21.16 0.05 7.93
C ILE A 869 19.65 0.30 7.75
N ASP A 870 19.07 1.26 8.48
CA ASP A 870 17.66 1.64 8.36
C ASP A 870 17.41 2.44 7.06
N ASP A 871 18.31 3.36 6.69
CA ASP A 871 18.29 4.03 5.38
C ASP A 871 18.54 3.04 4.23
N ALA A 872 19.39 2.02 4.42
CA ALA A 872 19.61 0.98 3.40
C ALA A 872 18.41 0.02 3.26
N GLY A 873 17.61 -0.16 4.31
CA GLY A 873 16.31 -0.83 4.23
C GLY A 873 15.31 -0.04 3.38
N LEU A 874 15.30 1.29 3.51
CA LEU A 874 14.48 2.19 2.68
C LEU A 874 14.98 2.26 1.22
N LEU A 875 16.29 2.25 0.99
CA LEU A 875 16.90 2.27 -0.35
C LEU A 875 16.91 0.90 -1.06
N GLY A 876 16.36 -0.14 -0.42
CA GLY A 876 16.18 -1.49 -0.96
C GLY A 876 14.73 -1.88 -1.28
N LEU A 877 13.77 -0.96 -1.09
CA LEU A 877 12.32 -1.12 -1.36
C LEU A 877 11.88 -0.49 -2.71
#